data_AF-A0A1V5HG06-F1
#
_entry.id   AF-A0A1V5HG06-F1
#
_cell.length_a   1.000
_cell.length_b   1.000
_cell.length_c   1.000
_cell.angle_alpha   90.00
_cell.angle_beta   90.00
_cell.angle_gamma   90.00
#
_symmetry.space_group_name_H-M   'P 1'
#
loop_
_entity.id
_entity.type
_entity.pdbx_description
1 polymer ?
#
loop_
_entity_poly.entity_id
_entity_poly.type
_entity_poly.pdbx_seq_one_letter_code
_entity_poly.pdbx_strand_id
1 'polypeptide(L)'
;MAPLSRLTVAVLSGLLCVSCSRSPEPAPAQPQAASPVPAPVCQVLELVERFGVSHPTQIVDFDLPAPLAGPDVRVLDGEGQEVCGQLLDGGRRIALMTDLPAGQSRSWTMYAGQRPAAFEGGIAVTETPEQYEIANGLVGVRVPGPPTAPPALDALPAPVQGVCMRDGTWAATGPNRLAAEASTLVAMTTRFLERGPLRVVVEVAYAFERPEYRYGQTHVADAGPGYYRSTLTVEAGQPVILFEEDTDMDLSYSMDFHAAVHPTHARYRGHHARATEYGAEPDGRVYRASHERPALDAEVELRYDRPMHSSYGSSPDSWRWMAVWDPWVFDSGWYWQAFDAAAAADGNLLGIFAGRASRAIGAHFSGVGLYTLPAPEGGQPQAGLTVQSHRRGADGRVARRSRWQWGLFAGVKGEDLRDATEVQPIARLANVHAGFGLNKLHRVGLDFADPAAGWGAMYMPPDAVQAMIERLRNDPEFHRRAYDTVTYTRPLIDAWCDATGAKREAVLEQLAADAGDLLRRHVEGDGAMDFHVHYWHGSLRMSRAAAWLDSLLAAPDLMGEQRQRCKAILALYAAVVWDDDVVPLFEGHGLNLGTANMPVQYQGVRDLYALMLARHPMMRGRAEGVWQRAQATVHETINEHGAHMGCTHYIGAANGPLLSILQQLKMSGLADPFKEEPRLRQYAEFEMNFLTPPDPRVGRRARPAIGDAEPVETTEFLGQLATAYADLDPGLSARLMGAWRQSGRPHSDFHGATILKIDERLPDRDPALASAHFEGWHSVLRFGWGTPNETAAWFVNGGWYRDHASNDLGEVVIYALGAPLSLDFGSMYSPISPGGFVHSVALPESAIGADWRQNPPDIRLGPRWGAPRTVEFKSLEREAWSTASFAMGGNRWTRTVKVAMLRDDLPVIGIRDELAVEGDAPGVFLLNLMADGEVATAGGARRVGDAFPLPAGVSRLGFTGQRFERHASQGIDWDLYVVAGAPVEAFLAQWEHANRGGERQPILRLKGAGRFQVVIVPRAKGAPAPEVRVEATDGGATASAGGVSARF
;
A
#
# COMPACT_ATOMS: atom_id res chain seq x y z
N MET A 1 -17.76 31.39 57.21
CA MET A 1 -16.66 31.92 58.05
C MET A 1 -15.39 31.79 57.23
N ALA A 2 -14.85 32.93 56.79
CA ALA A 2 -13.55 33.07 56.12
C ALA A 2 -12.47 33.42 57.21
N PRO A 3 -11.25 33.91 56.91
CA PRO A 3 -10.53 34.11 55.63
C PRO A 3 -9.02 33.74 55.75
N LEU A 4 -8.15 33.83 54.72
CA LEU A 4 -7.34 35.01 54.32
C LEU A 4 -6.16 34.45 53.47
N SER A 5 -5.58 35.06 52.44
CA SER A 5 -5.88 36.22 51.59
C SER A 5 -4.68 36.45 50.65
N ARG A 6 -4.97 36.68 49.36
CA ARG A 6 -4.44 37.74 48.46
C ARG A 6 -2.91 37.91 48.28
N LEU A 7 -2.38 37.72 47.06
CA LEU A 7 -2.29 38.67 45.92
C LEU A 7 -1.08 39.63 46.04
N THR A 8 -0.17 39.63 45.05
CA THR A 8 0.07 40.72 44.06
C THR A 8 1.53 40.77 43.52
N VAL A 9 1.69 40.36 42.25
CA VAL A 9 2.31 41.03 41.06
C VAL A 9 3.60 41.90 41.14
N ALA A 10 4.45 41.71 40.10
CA ALA A 10 5.40 42.62 39.40
C ALA A 10 6.78 42.96 40.02
N VAL A 11 7.86 43.29 39.28
CA VAL A 11 8.41 43.07 37.92
C VAL A 11 9.79 43.80 37.90
N LEU A 12 10.75 43.36 37.06
CA LEU A 12 11.91 44.09 36.47
C LEU A 12 13.24 44.39 37.23
N SER A 13 14.32 43.82 36.65
CA SER A 13 15.61 44.43 36.23
C SER A 13 16.74 44.81 37.22
N GLY A 14 17.98 44.52 36.78
CA GLY A 14 19.25 45.15 37.21
C GLY A 14 20.46 44.20 37.14
N LEU A 15 21.24 44.13 36.04
CA LEU A 15 22.44 44.91 35.66
C LEU A 15 23.76 44.58 36.39
N LEU A 16 24.80 44.45 35.56
CA LEU A 16 26.22 44.22 35.84
C LEU A 16 26.84 45.08 36.95
N CYS A 17 27.90 44.56 37.59
CA CYS A 17 29.02 45.40 38.01
C CYS A 17 30.36 44.63 37.97
N VAL A 18 31.33 45.23 37.27
CA VAL A 18 32.76 44.89 37.26
C VAL A 18 33.45 45.78 38.31
N SER A 19 34.40 45.25 39.08
CA SER A 19 35.48 46.09 39.63
C SER A 19 36.78 45.31 39.76
N CYS A 20 37.86 45.91 39.26
CA CYS A 20 39.25 45.50 39.45
C CYS A 20 39.86 46.31 40.61
N SER A 21 40.73 45.70 41.41
CA SER A 21 41.86 46.41 42.03
C SER A 21 43.03 45.47 42.35
N ARG A 22 44.23 46.00 42.14
CA ARG A 22 45.54 45.37 42.01
C ARG A 22 46.20 44.92 43.33
N SER A 23 47.15 44.00 43.15
CA SER A 23 48.02 43.21 44.04
C SER A 23 48.92 43.98 45.02
N PRO A 24 49.63 43.25 45.92
CA PRO A 24 51.08 43.06 45.71
C PRO A 24 51.58 41.60 45.90
N GLU A 25 52.57 41.23 45.10
CA GLU A 25 53.44 40.03 45.15
C GLU A 25 54.74 40.33 45.95
N PRO A 26 55.70 39.39 46.18
CA PRO A 26 55.63 37.92 46.28
C PRO A 26 56.52 37.32 47.41
N ALA A 27 56.43 36.01 47.66
CA ALA A 27 57.56 35.18 48.11
C ALA A 27 57.44 33.76 47.50
N PRO A 28 58.55 33.08 47.14
CA PRO A 28 58.58 32.12 46.05
C PRO A 28 58.28 30.68 46.49
N ALA A 29 57.50 29.96 45.69
CA ALA A 29 57.41 28.50 45.77
C ALA A 29 57.39 27.91 44.35
N GLN A 30 58.43 27.10 44.11
CA GLN A 30 58.64 25.98 43.17
C GLN A 30 57.84 25.87 41.85
N PRO A 31 58.50 25.43 40.75
CA PRO A 31 57.86 25.31 39.44
C PRO A 31 56.76 24.23 39.46
N GLN A 32 55.51 24.68 39.48
CA GLN A 32 54.36 23.85 39.18
C GLN A 32 54.33 23.61 37.66
N ALA A 33 54.22 22.34 37.27
CA ALA A 33 54.04 21.93 35.89
C ALA A 33 52.87 22.72 35.27
N ALA A 34 53.08 23.26 34.07
CA ALA A 34 52.08 23.99 33.33
C ALA A 34 50.79 23.16 33.26
N SER A 35 49.69 23.69 33.81
CA SER A 35 48.36 23.18 33.55
C SER A 35 48.13 23.20 32.02
N PRO A 36 47.63 22.11 31.41
CA PRO A 36 47.24 22.16 30.01
C PRO A 36 46.14 23.21 29.88
N VAL A 37 46.30 24.14 28.93
CA VAL A 37 45.21 24.99 28.46
C VAL A 37 44.02 24.05 28.16
N PRO A 38 42.83 24.23 28.77
CA PRO A 38 41.69 23.40 28.43
C PRO A 38 41.39 23.58 26.93
N ALA A 39 41.50 22.48 26.17
CA ALA A 39 41.16 22.51 24.75
C ALA A 39 39.71 23.00 24.58
N PRO A 40 39.42 23.82 23.57
CA PRO A 40 38.09 24.41 23.41
C PRO A 40 37.03 23.30 23.23
N VAL A 41 35.91 23.45 23.93
CA VAL A 41 34.69 22.66 23.68
C VAL A 41 34.34 22.80 22.21
N CYS A 42 34.18 21.66 21.53
CA CYS A 42 33.86 21.64 20.11
C CYS A 42 32.35 21.61 19.88
N GLN A 43 31.59 20.86 20.69
CA GLN A 43 30.13 20.72 20.53
C GLN A 43 29.47 20.19 21.82
N VAL A 44 28.20 20.55 22.02
CA VAL A 44 27.28 19.90 22.98
C VAL A 44 26.24 19.13 22.17
N LEU A 45 26.01 17.88 22.55
CA LEU A 45 25.07 16.95 21.90
C LEU A 45 23.95 16.64 22.88
N GLU A 46 22.70 16.63 22.42
CA GLU A 46 21.54 16.38 23.27
C GLU A 46 20.51 15.46 22.59
N LEU A 47 19.87 14.62 23.39
CA LEU A 47 18.71 13.83 23.03
C LEU A 47 17.61 14.06 24.06
N VAL A 48 16.36 14.18 23.60
CA VAL A 48 15.18 14.36 24.46
C VAL A 48 14.05 13.48 23.93
N GLU A 49 13.49 12.64 24.80
CA GLU A 49 12.36 11.77 24.49
C GLU A 49 11.04 12.51 24.81
N ARG A 50 10.09 12.53 23.87
CA ARG A 50 8.85 13.34 23.98
C ARG A 50 7.55 12.55 23.80
N PHE A 51 7.64 11.24 23.56
CA PHE A 51 6.52 10.39 23.16
C PHE A 51 6.23 9.26 24.14
N GLY A 52 7.00 9.17 25.24
CA GLY A 52 6.84 8.14 26.27
C GLY A 52 7.38 6.78 25.84
N VAL A 53 8.36 6.73 24.92
CA VAL A 53 8.93 5.48 24.38
C VAL A 53 10.36 5.31 24.85
N SER A 54 10.69 4.13 25.38
CA SER A 54 12.06 3.80 25.73
C SER A 54 12.81 3.27 24.51
N HIS A 55 13.94 3.90 24.18
CA HIS A 55 14.82 3.44 23.13
C HIS A 55 15.93 2.56 23.71
N PRO A 56 16.21 1.38 23.10
CA PRO A 56 17.25 0.48 23.60
C PRO A 56 18.64 1.07 23.38
N THR A 57 19.63 0.52 24.10
CA THR A 57 21.04 0.80 23.86
C THR A 57 21.41 0.50 22.42
N GLN A 58 21.90 1.53 21.71
CA GLN A 58 22.26 1.45 20.30
C GLN A 58 23.38 2.46 19.99
N ILE A 59 23.96 2.33 18.79
CA ILE A 59 24.86 3.35 18.26
C ILE A 59 24.03 4.48 17.65
N VAL A 60 24.12 5.68 18.23
CA VAL A 60 23.53 6.91 17.69
C VAL A 60 24.63 7.79 17.15
N ASP A 61 24.44 8.35 15.96
CA ASP A 61 25.39 9.28 15.37
C ASP A 61 24.83 10.70 15.23
N PHE A 62 25.72 11.67 15.36
CA PHE A 62 25.43 13.11 15.30
C PHE A 62 26.23 13.76 14.18
N ASP A 63 25.56 14.65 13.44
CA ASP A 63 26.18 15.44 12.39
C ASP A 63 27.01 16.58 13.02
N LEU A 64 28.26 16.70 12.60
CA LEU A 64 29.16 17.75 13.05
C LEU A 64 29.07 18.96 12.11
N PRO A 65 29.11 20.20 12.62
CA PRO A 65 28.99 21.41 11.81
C PRO A 65 30.16 21.59 10.83
N ALA A 66 31.32 21.00 11.13
CA ALA A 66 32.48 20.92 10.26
C ALA A 66 33.25 19.61 10.51
N PRO A 67 33.95 19.06 9.50
CA PRO A 67 34.77 17.87 9.69
C PRO A 67 35.91 18.11 10.68
N LEU A 68 36.13 17.16 11.60
CA LEU A 68 37.27 17.18 12.52
C LEU A 68 38.48 16.43 11.95
N ALA A 69 39.66 17.05 12.04
CA ALA A 69 40.91 16.46 11.59
C ALA A 69 41.55 15.62 12.71
N GLY A 70 41.72 14.32 12.48
CA GLY A 70 42.37 13.40 13.41
C GLY A 70 41.42 12.72 14.41
N PRO A 71 41.82 11.59 15.02
CA PRO A 71 40.94 10.74 15.84
C PRO A 71 40.80 11.20 17.31
N ASP A 72 41.56 12.22 17.74
CA ASP A 72 41.64 12.64 19.13
C ASP A 72 40.40 13.45 19.53
N VAL A 73 39.33 12.75 19.90
CA VAL A 73 38.10 13.34 20.44
C VAL A 73 37.77 12.69 21.78
N ARG A 74 37.63 13.53 22.82
CA ARG A 74 37.16 13.13 24.14
C ARG A 74 35.71 13.54 24.33
N VAL A 75 34.87 12.62 24.79
CA VAL A 75 33.44 12.87 25.03
C VAL A 75 33.13 12.63 26.49
N LEU A 76 32.48 13.60 27.13
CA LEU A 76 31.95 13.48 28.49
C LEU A 76 30.42 13.44 28.45
N ASP A 77 29.79 12.60 29.25
CA ASP A 77 28.33 12.64 29.45
C ASP A 77 27.90 13.79 30.36
N GLY A 78 26.59 13.90 30.62
CA GLY A 78 26.00 14.92 31.48
C GLY A 78 26.44 14.85 32.96
N GLU A 79 27.05 13.75 33.40
CA GLU A 79 27.61 13.57 34.74
C GLU A 79 29.12 13.88 34.78
N GLY A 80 29.72 14.22 33.63
CA GLY A 80 31.15 14.47 33.47
C GLY A 80 31.99 13.20 33.38
N GLN A 81 31.36 12.03 33.21
CA GLN A 81 32.07 10.77 32.99
C GLN A 81 32.48 10.65 31.53
N GLU A 82 33.67 10.10 31.30
CA GLU A 82 34.16 9.90 29.94
C GLU A 82 33.49 8.69 29.28
N VAL A 83 32.98 8.89 28.07
CA VAL A 83 32.33 7.86 27.26
C VAL A 83 33.06 7.69 25.94
N CYS A 84 32.95 6.50 25.35
CA CYS A 84 33.54 6.22 24.06
C CYS A 84 32.82 7.00 22.95
N GLY A 85 33.59 7.78 22.19
CA GLY A 85 33.15 8.43 20.96
C GLY A 85 33.99 7.97 19.79
N GLN A 86 33.35 7.73 18.64
CA GLN A 86 34.04 7.39 17.41
C GLN A 86 33.67 8.39 16.31
N LEU A 87 34.68 9.03 15.73
CA LEU A 87 34.49 9.81 14.50
C LEU A 87 34.18 8.87 13.33
N LEU A 88 33.20 9.26 12.53
CA LEU A 88 32.74 8.55 11.33
C LEU A 88 32.83 9.45 10.11
N ASP A 89 32.82 8.84 8.93
CA ASP A 89 32.71 9.50 7.62
C ASP A 89 33.75 10.61 7.41
N GLY A 90 35.00 10.30 7.74
CA GLY A 90 36.11 11.23 7.65
C GLY A 90 36.03 12.40 8.64
N GLY A 91 35.40 12.18 9.80
CA GLY A 91 35.25 13.19 10.85
C GLY A 91 34.05 14.12 10.67
N ARG A 92 33.10 13.77 9.79
CA ARG A 92 31.84 14.54 9.60
C ARG A 92 30.76 14.22 10.62
N ARG A 93 30.88 13.08 11.29
CA ARG A 93 29.93 12.60 12.29
C ARG A 93 30.65 12.02 13.49
N ILE A 94 29.97 11.96 14.62
CA ILE A 94 30.43 11.24 15.81
C ILE A 94 29.37 10.24 16.26
N ALA A 95 29.79 9.01 16.51
CA ALA A 95 28.97 7.94 17.07
C ALA A 95 29.19 7.80 18.58
N LEU A 96 28.10 7.57 19.31
CA LEU A 96 28.04 7.27 20.74
C LEU A 96 27.16 6.04 20.95
N MET A 97 27.50 5.21 21.93
CA MET A 97 26.64 4.11 22.38
C MET A 97 25.77 4.60 23.55
N THR A 98 24.45 4.59 23.38
CA THR A 98 23.53 5.11 24.40
C THR A 98 22.13 4.52 24.28
N ASP A 99 21.37 4.58 25.38
CA ASP A 99 19.93 4.38 25.43
C ASP A 99 19.21 5.74 25.55
N LEU A 100 17.88 5.72 25.47
CA LEU A 100 17.08 6.87 25.86
C LEU A 100 15.77 6.39 26.49
N PRO A 101 15.71 6.33 27.84
CA PRO A 101 14.48 5.95 28.53
C PRO A 101 13.33 6.94 28.27
N ALA A 102 12.10 6.45 28.32
CA ALA A 102 10.88 7.25 28.13
C ALA A 102 10.88 8.54 28.98
N GLY A 103 10.58 9.67 28.34
CA GLY A 103 10.52 10.99 28.99
C GLY A 103 11.85 11.55 29.52
N GLN A 104 12.98 10.90 29.27
CA GLN A 104 14.30 11.37 29.73
C GLN A 104 15.05 12.19 28.69
N SER A 105 16.21 12.72 29.10
CA SER A 105 17.14 13.43 28.24
C SER A 105 18.56 12.91 28.48
N ARG A 106 19.39 12.92 27.44
CA ARG A 106 20.83 12.64 27.53
C ARG A 106 21.60 13.81 26.93
N SER A 107 22.76 14.14 27.50
CA SER A 107 23.63 15.19 26.97
C SER A 107 25.09 14.76 27.03
N TRP A 108 25.88 15.27 26.09
CA TRP A 108 27.32 15.05 26.01
C TRP A 108 28.06 16.32 25.63
N THR A 109 29.28 16.47 26.17
CA THR A 109 30.22 17.54 25.81
C THR A 109 31.43 16.94 25.11
N MET A 110 31.71 17.43 23.90
CA MET A 110 32.79 16.94 23.05
C MET A 110 33.98 17.91 23.04
N TYR A 111 35.18 17.39 23.24
CA TYR A 111 36.45 18.13 23.22
C TYR A 111 37.35 17.59 22.10
N ALA A 112 37.74 18.48 21.17
CA ALA A 112 38.64 18.13 20.08
C ALA A 112 40.12 18.21 20.50
N GLY A 113 40.96 17.38 19.90
CA GLY A 113 42.41 17.32 20.17
C GLY A 113 42.77 16.66 21.51
N GLN A 114 41.81 15.98 22.14
CA GLN A 114 42.03 15.23 23.39
C GLN A 114 41.90 13.74 23.11
N ARG A 115 42.93 12.98 23.48
CA ARG A 115 42.94 11.54 23.28
C ARG A 115 41.86 10.88 24.15
N PRO A 116 40.95 10.07 23.58
CA PRO A 116 39.96 9.34 24.35
C PRO A 116 40.62 8.26 25.21
N ALA A 117 39.99 7.94 26.34
CA ALA A 117 40.29 6.76 27.14
C ALA A 117 40.11 5.47 26.34
N ALA A 118 40.80 4.41 26.75
CA ALA A 118 40.60 3.09 26.17
C ALA A 118 39.19 2.59 26.47
N PHE A 119 38.51 2.03 25.47
CA PHE A 119 37.17 1.48 25.60
C PHE A 119 37.21 -0.04 25.76
N GLU A 120 36.92 -0.52 26.96
CA GLU A 120 36.75 -1.96 27.21
C GLU A 120 35.48 -2.47 26.53
N GLY A 121 35.56 -3.64 25.88
CA GLY A 121 34.44 -4.22 25.12
C GLY A 121 34.23 -3.64 23.71
N GLY A 122 35.19 -2.85 23.21
CA GLY A 122 35.20 -2.38 21.83
C GLY A 122 35.44 -3.48 20.80
N ILE A 123 35.25 -3.14 19.53
CA ILE A 123 35.50 -4.06 18.41
C ILE A 123 37.00 -4.32 18.25
N ALA A 124 37.38 -5.59 18.25
CA ALA A 124 38.73 -6.05 17.94
C ALA A 124 38.85 -6.39 16.45
N VAL A 125 39.97 -5.96 15.84
CA VAL A 125 40.35 -6.33 14.47
C VAL A 125 41.70 -7.05 14.54
N THR A 126 41.71 -8.34 14.26
CA THR A 126 42.92 -9.17 14.16
C THR A 126 43.24 -9.40 12.69
N GLU A 127 44.47 -9.10 12.28
CA GLU A 127 44.91 -9.21 10.89
C GLU A 127 45.86 -10.39 10.72
N THR A 128 45.57 -11.28 9.77
CA THR A 128 46.51 -12.31 9.28
C THR A 128 46.79 -12.07 7.79
N PRO A 129 47.83 -12.69 7.20
CA PRO A 129 48.08 -12.58 5.76
C PRO A 129 46.90 -13.04 4.89
N GLU A 130 46.07 -13.95 5.38
CA GLU A 130 44.98 -14.58 4.64
C GLU A 130 43.61 -13.96 4.90
N GLN A 131 43.39 -13.35 6.07
CA GLN A 131 42.07 -12.88 6.50
C GLN A 131 42.13 -11.78 7.56
N TYR A 132 41.03 -11.02 7.64
CA TYR A 132 40.76 -10.12 8.77
C TYR A 132 39.66 -10.73 9.63
N GLU A 133 39.90 -10.82 10.94
CA GLU A 133 38.92 -11.22 11.94
C GLU A 133 38.42 -9.98 12.68
N ILE A 134 37.12 -9.74 12.63
CA ILE A 134 36.45 -8.57 13.22
C ILE A 134 35.44 -9.10 14.23
N ALA A 135 35.63 -8.81 15.52
CA ALA A 135 34.78 -9.34 16.59
C ALA A 135 34.51 -8.31 17.68
N ASN A 136 33.32 -8.33 18.27
CA ASN A 136 32.91 -7.41 19.34
C ASN A 136 32.63 -8.15 20.67
N GLY A 137 33.06 -9.41 20.76
CA GLY A 137 32.78 -10.29 21.90
C GLY A 137 31.36 -10.87 21.93
N LEU A 138 30.42 -10.38 21.09
CA LEU A 138 29.06 -10.89 20.88
C LEU A 138 28.95 -11.79 19.64
N VAL A 139 29.55 -11.33 18.55
CA VAL A 139 29.63 -11.99 17.25
C VAL A 139 31.00 -11.67 16.62
N GLY A 140 31.43 -12.48 15.66
CA GLY A 140 32.63 -12.20 14.87
C GLY A 140 32.47 -12.62 13.43
N VAL A 141 33.24 -11.99 12.54
CA VAL A 141 33.29 -12.33 11.11
C VAL A 141 34.73 -12.39 10.63
N ARG A 142 35.02 -13.38 9.78
CA ARG A 142 36.26 -13.45 8.99
C ARG A 142 35.97 -13.04 7.56
N VAL A 143 36.72 -12.06 7.07
CA VAL A 143 36.68 -11.63 5.67
C VAL A 143 38.04 -11.92 5.02
N PRO A 144 38.10 -12.22 3.71
CA PRO A 144 39.35 -12.52 3.04
C PRO A 144 40.30 -11.32 3.08
N GLY A 145 41.58 -11.59 3.30
CA GLY A 145 42.66 -10.60 3.16
C GLY A 145 42.91 -10.24 1.69
N PRO A 146 43.67 -9.17 1.42
CA PRO A 146 44.03 -8.81 0.06
C PRO A 146 44.83 -9.95 -0.59
N PRO A 147 44.36 -10.51 -1.73
CA PRO A 147 45.04 -11.64 -2.34
C PRO A 147 46.37 -11.19 -2.96
N THR A 148 47.39 -12.07 -2.91
CA THR A 148 48.70 -11.82 -3.55
C THR A 148 48.64 -11.86 -5.08
N ALA A 149 47.66 -12.58 -5.65
CA ALA A 149 47.32 -12.61 -7.06
C ALA A 149 45.80 -12.94 -7.23
N PRO A 150 45.15 -12.54 -8.35
CA PRO A 150 43.74 -12.87 -8.58
C PRO A 150 43.50 -14.40 -8.52
N PRO A 151 42.62 -14.89 -7.63
CA PRO A 151 42.28 -16.32 -7.58
C PRO A 151 41.51 -16.77 -8.84
N ALA A 152 41.61 -18.06 -9.16
CA ALA A 152 40.78 -18.67 -10.20
C ALA A 152 39.29 -18.63 -9.80
N LEU A 153 38.38 -18.56 -10.78
CA LEU A 153 36.94 -18.43 -10.54
C LEU A 153 36.36 -19.58 -9.69
N ASP A 154 36.81 -20.81 -9.92
CA ASP A 154 36.42 -22.01 -9.15
C ASP A 154 37.01 -22.05 -7.73
N ALA A 155 38.01 -21.20 -7.46
CA ALA A 155 38.66 -21.04 -6.18
C ALA A 155 38.34 -19.71 -5.48
N LEU A 156 37.42 -18.91 -6.01
CA LEU A 156 37.14 -17.55 -5.55
C LEU A 156 36.56 -17.54 -4.11
N PRO A 157 37.24 -16.94 -3.12
CA PRO A 157 36.68 -16.83 -1.77
C PRO A 157 35.48 -15.90 -1.75
N ALA A 158 34.41 -16.34 -1.08
CA ALA A 158 33.26 -15.51 -0.72
C ALA A 158 33.64 -14.40 0.27
N PRO A 159 32.83 -13.32 0.39
CA PRO A 159 33.10 -12.23 1.32
C PRO A 159 33.20 -12.66 2.79
N VAL A 160 32.52 -13.75 3.15
CA VAL A 160 32.53 -14.32 4.50
C VAL A 160 33.26 -15.66 4.49
N GLN A 161 34.29 -15.79 5.32
CA GLN A 161 35.11 -17.01 5.48
C GLN A 161 34.96 -17.67 6.86
N GLY A 162 34.14 -17.09 7.72
CA GLY A 162 33.81 -17.63 9.04
C GLY A 162 32.94 -16.66 9.83
N VAL A 163 32.11 -17.21 10.71
CA VAL A 163 31.30 -16.44 11.66
C VAL A 163 31.50 -17.02 13.05
N CYS A 164 31.83 -16.19 14.03
CA CYS A 164 31.94 -16.59 15.43
C CYS A 164 30.57 -16.46 16.09
N MET A 165 30.06 -17.57 16.60
CA MET A 165 28.81 -17.64 17.36
C MET A 165 29.00 -17.14 18.80
N ARG A 166 27.90 -17.08 19.55
CA ARG A 166 27.86 -16.46 20.87
C ARG A 166 28.74 -17.18 21.91
N ASP A 167 28.87 -18.49 21.77
CA ASP A 167 29.73 -19.35 22.59
C ASP A 167 31.23 -19.31 22.22
N GLY A 168 31.61 -18.56 21.18
CA GLY A 168 32.97 -18.52 20.65
C GLY A 168 33.28 -19.56 19.58
N THR A 169 32.31 -20.42 19.24
CA THR A 169 32.45 -21.43 18.18
C THR A 169 32.45 -20.74 16.81
N TRP A 170 33.44 -21.07 15.97
CA TRP A 170 33.49 -20.60 14.59
C TRP A 170 32.71 -21.54 13.67
N ALA A 171 31.65 -21.00 13.05
CA ALA A 171 30.80 -21.63 12.04
C ALA A 171 31.11 -21.04 10.65
N ALA A 172 30.51 -21.63 9.60
CA ALA A 172 30.73 -21.23 8.21
C ALA A 172 32.22 -21.09 7.88
N THR A 173 33.04 -21.99 8.43
CA THR A 173 34.49 -21.91 8.31
C THR A 173 34.91 -22.37 6.92
N GLY A 174 35.61 -21.48 6.22
CA GLY A 174 35.89 -21.64 4.80
C GLY A 174 36.90 -22.73 4.42
N PRO A 175 37.24 -22.83 3.12
CA PRO A 175 36.96 -21.79 2.13
C PRO A 175 35.50 -21.80 1.65
N ASN A 176 34.75 -20.75 2.00
CA ASN A 176 33.44 -20.50 1.39
C ASN A 176 33.69 -19.91 0.00
N ARG A 177 32.98 -20.40 -1.02
CA ARG A 177 33.23 -20.04 -2.42
C ARG A 177 32.16 -19.09 -2.95
N LEU A 178 32.59 -18.09 -3.72
CA LEU A 178 31.69 -17.24 -4.51
C LEU A 178 31.56 -17.84 -5.92
N ALA A 179 30.35 -18.28 -6.26
CA ALA A 179 30.01 -18.60 -7.63
C ALA A 179 29.49 -17.33 -8.31
N ALA A 180 30.14 -16.90 -9.38
CA ALA A 180 29.71 -15.77 -10.20
C ALA A 180 29.67 -16.17 -11.67
N GLU A 181 28.61 -15.78 -12.38
CA GLU A 181 28.51 -15.99 -13.83
C GLU A 181 29.40 -14.97 -14.55
N ALA A 182 30.70 -15.29 -14.65
CA ALA A 182 31.75 -14.45 -15.21
C ALA A 182 32.71 -15.24 -16.11
N SER A 183 33.35 -14.56 -17.06
CA SER A 183 34.40 -15.17 -17.91
C SER A 183 35.76 -15.20 -17.20
N THR A 184 36.09 -14.17 -16.44
CA THR A 184 37.30 -14.12 -15.59
C THR A 184 37.15 -13.12 -14.45
N LEU A 185 37.95 -13.29 -13.39
CA LEU A 185 38.15 -12.30 -12.33
C LEU A 185 39.28 -11.34 -12.74
N VAL A 186 39.02 -10.05 -12.68
CA VAL A 186 39.99 -8.98 -12.96
C VAL A 186 40.73 -8.59 -11.68
N ALA A 187 40.01 -8.37 -10.58
CA ALA A 187 40.58 -7.95 -9.32
C ALA A 187 39.69 -8.32 -8.13
N MET A 188 40.31 -8.47 -6.96
CA MET A 188 39.64 -8.60 -5.68
C MET A 188 40.36 -7.74 -4.64
N THR A 189 39.61 -6.95 -3.86
CA THR A 189 40.17 -6.04 -2.85
C THR A 189 39.35 -6.07 -1.57
N THR A 190 40.02 -5.96 -0.42
CA THR A 190 39.40 -5.79 0.89
C THR A 190 39.86 -4.46 1.49
N ARG A 191 38.93 -3.59 1.90
CA ARG A 191 39.23 -2.27 2.47
C ARG A 191 38.36 -1.93 3.68
N PHE A 192 38.95 -1.31 4.69
CA PHE A 192 38.20 -0.74 5.80
C PHE A 192 37.66 0.65 5.40
N LEU A 193 36.35 0.83 5.49
CA LEU A 193 35.67 2.12 5.31
C LEU A 193 35.59 2.87 6.64
N GLU A 194 35.39 2.14 7.73
CA GLU A 194 35.40 2.66 9.09
C GLU A 194 36.16 1.68 9.98
N ARG A 195 36.99 2.21 10.89
CA ARG A 195 37.75 1.39 11.83
C ARG A 195 37.85 2.12 13.17
N GLY A 196 37.07 1.67 14.14
CA GLY A 196 37.10 2.20 15.49
C GLY A 196 36.42 1.28 16.50
N PRO A 197 36.42 1.68 17.78
CA PRO A 197 35.96 0.84 18.87
C PRO A 197 34.45 0.59 18.90
N LEU A 198 33.64 1.46 18.29
CA LEU A 198 32.17 1.36 18.28
C LEU A 198 31.61 0.78 16.97
N ARG A 199 32.27 1.04 15.85
CA ARG A 199 31.84 0.61 14.51
C ARG A 199 33.03 0.28 13.63
N VAL A 200 32.99 -0.89 12.99
CA VAL A 200 33.91 -1.29 11.93
C VAL A 200 33.09 -1.58 10.68
N VAL A 201 33.50 -1.00 9.55
CA VAL A 201 32.90 -1.25 8.24
C VAL A 201 33.99 -1.70 7.28
N VAL A 202 33.82 -2.87 6.67
CA VAL A 202 34.76 -3.45 5.70
C VAL A 202 34.04 -3.77 4.41
N GLU A 203 34.65 -3.45 3.27
CA GLU A 203 34.16 -3.80 1.94
C GLU A 203 35.06 -4.84 1.30
N VAL A 204 34.47 -5.93 0.82
CA VAL A 204 35.10 -6.90 -0.07
C VAL A 204 34.53 -6.69 -1.47
N ALA A 205 35.39 -6.31 -2.42
CA ALA A 205 35.00 -5.96 -3.78
C ALA A 205 35.67 -6.87 -4.81
N TYR A 206 34.93 -7.22 -5.85
CA TYR A 206 35.31 -8.07 -6.96
C TYR A 206 35.02 -7.36 -8.27
N ALA A 207 35.96 -7.41 -9.20
CA ALA A 207 35.81 -6.94 -10.57
C ALA A 207 35.92 -8.13 -11.52
N PHE A 208 35.01 -8.21 -12.49
CA PHE A 208 34.88 -9.33 -13.42
C PHE A 208 34.85 -8.84 -14.87
N GLU A 209 35.16 -9.76 -15.78
CA GLU A 209 34.66 -9.69 -17.16
C GLU A 209 33.36 -10.49 -17.24
N ARG A 210 32.24 -9.77 -17.32
CA ARG A 210 30.88 -10.32 -17.40
C ARG A 210 30.55 -10.77 -18.83
N PRO A 211 29.90 -11.92 -19.02
CA PRO A 211 29.30 -12.28 -20.31
C PRO A 211 28.12 -11.35 -20.67
N GLU A 212 27.58 -11.51 -21.87
CA GLU A 212 26.29 -10.90 -22.21
C GLU A 212 25.18 -11.63 -21.43
N TYR A 213 24.31 -10.88 -20.74
CA TYR A 213 23.14 -11.46 -20.06
C TYR A 213 21.89 -11.34 -20.94
N ARG A 214 21.38 -12.51 -21.34
CA ARG A 214 20.12 -12.68 -22.06
C ARG A 214 19.24 -13.72 -21.38
N TYR A 215 17.95 -13.42 -21.26
CA TYR A 215 16.94 -14.40 -20.86
C TYR A 215 15.92 -14.56 -21.99
N GLY A 216 16.02 -15.66 -22.73
CA GLY A 216 15.27 -15.83 -23.97
C GLY A 216 15.64 -14.73 -24.97
N GLN A 217 14.65 -13.96 -25.42
CA GLN A 217 14.86 -12.82 -26.34
C GLN A 217 15.16 -11.50 -25.59
N THR A 218 15.01 -11.47 -24.26
CA THR A 218 15.20 -10.26 -23.46
C THR A 218 16.68 -10.03 -23.19
N HIS A 219 17.24 -8.97 -23.75
CA HIS A 219 18.58 -8.48 -23.43
C HIS A 219 18.57 -7.69 -22.12
N VAL A 220 19.46 -8.03 -21.19
CA VAL A 220 19.56 -7.39 -19.88
C VAL A 220 20.77 -6.49 -19.78
N ALA A 221 21.95 -7.01 -20.11
CA ALA A 221 23.21 -6.31 -20.04
C ALA A 221 24.21 -6.84 -21.08
N ASP A 222 24.99 -5.94 -21.66
CA ASP A 222 26.07 -6.28 -22.60
C ASP A 222 27.24 -6.98 -21.87
N ALA A 223 28.01 -7.75 -22.65
CA ALA A 223 29.30 -8.27 -22.20
C ALA A 223 30.28 -7.12 -21.91
N GLY A 224 31.15 -7.31 -20.92
CA GLY A 224 32.16 -6.33 -20.53
C GLY A 224 32.36 -6.25 -19.02
N PRO A 225 32.81 -5.11 -18.47
CA PRO A 225 33.09 -4.97 -17.04
C PRO A 225 31.84 -5.24 -16.19
N GLY A 226 32.01 -6.06 -15.16
CA GLY A 226 31.02 -6.32 -14.12
C GLY A 226 31.64 -6.30 -12.72
N TYR A 227 30.82 -6.21 -11.69
CA TYR A 227 31.31 -6.07 -10.32
C TYR A 227 30.38 -6.72 -9.28
N TYR A 228 30.98 -7.04 -8.14
CA TYR A 228 30.28 -7.35 -6.90
C TYR A 228 30.97 -6.68 -5.72
N ARG A 229 30.19 -6.07 -4.82
CA ARG A 229 30.66 -5.53 -3.54
C ARG A 229 29.78 -6.07 -2.42
N SER A 230 30.43 -6.58 -1.38
CA SER A 230 29.79 -6.90 -0.11
C SER A 230 30.38 -6.01 0.98
N THR A 231 29.54 -5.19 1.60
CA THR A 231 29.94 -4.29 2.68
C THR A 231 29.41 -4.80 4.00
N LEU A 232 30.31 -5.12 4.93
CA LEU A 232 29.99 -5.66 6.24
C LEU A 232 30.16 -4.59 7.32
N THR A 233 29.20 -4.48 8.23
CA THR A 233 29.28 -3.60 9.41
C THR A 233 29.13 -4.42 10.69
N VAL A 234 30.07 -4.23 11.62
CA VAL A 234 30.03 -4.77 12.98
C VAL A 234 30.00 -3.59 13.95
N GLU A 235 29.11 -3.64 14.94
CA GLU A 235 28.94 -2.58 15.94
C GLU A 235 29.20 -3.13 17.35
N ALA A 236 29.77 -2.33 18.24
CA ALA A 236 29.98 -2.74 19.63
C ALA A 236 28.65 -3.00 20.34
N GLY A 237 28.61 -4.01 21.22
CA GLY A 237 27.45 -4.29 22.04
C GLY A 237 26.25 -4.92 21.31
N GLN A 238 26.38 -5.29 20.02
CA GLN A 238 25.30 -5.89 19.24
C GLN A 238 25.69 -7.30 18.71
N PRO A 239 24.84 -8.33 18.81
CA PRO A 239 25.12 -9.68 18.27
C PRO A 239 24.83 -9.79 16.76
N VAL A 240 25.13 -8.74 15.99
CA VAL A 240 24.71 -8.57 14.60
C VAL A 240 25.88 -8.23 13.68
N ILE A 241 25.87 -8.81 12.48
CA ILE A 241 26.67 -8.34 11.34
C ILE A 241 25.69 -7.85 10.28
N LEU A 242 25.80 -6.59 9.86
CA LEU A 242 25.00 -6.04 8.77
C LEU A 242 25.75 -6.16 7.45
N PHE A 243 25.01 -6.44 6.39
CA PHE A 243 25.51 -6.62 5.04
C PHE A 243 24.80 -5.66 4.08
N GLU A 244 25.54 -5.10 3.13
CA GLU A 244 25.01 -4.52 1.90
C GLU A 244 25.66 -5.20 0.71
N GLU A 245 24.83 -5.85 -0.11
CA GLU A 245 25.26 -6.45 -1.38
C GLU A 245 24.97 -5.47 -2.51
N ASP A 246 25.92 -5.25 -3.41
CA ASP A 246 25.76 -4.40 -4.61
C ASP A 246 26.45 -5.05 -5.81
N THR A 247 25.67 -5.37 -6.84
CA THR A 247 26.16 -6.14 -8.00
C THR A 247 25.36 -5.85 -9.26
N ASP A 248 26.04 -5.99 -10.39
CA ASP A 248 25.42 -6.08 -11.73
C ASP A 248 25.58 -7.48 -12.35
N MET A 249 25.91 -8.48 -11.52
CA MET A 249 26.20 -9.87 -11.86
C MET A 249 25.13 -10.83 -11.31
N ASP A 250 24.94 -11.97 -11.96
CA ASP A 250 24.30 -13.16 -11.36
C ASP A 250 25.35 -13.92 -10.54
N LEU A 251 25.09 -14.12 -9.24
CA LEU A 251 26.04 -14.74 -8.32
C LEU A 251 25.37 -15.41 -7.13
N SER A 252 26.10 -16.29 -6.45
CA SER A 252 25.69 -16.90 -5.19
C SER A 252 26.88 -17.35 -4.34
N TYR A 253 26.70 -17.33 -3.01
CA TYR A 253 27.57 -18.04 -2.08
C TYR A 253 26.77 -18.57 -0.90
N SER A 254 27.27 -19.65 -0.28
CA SER A 254 26.62 -20.31 0.85
C SER A 254 27.56 -20.39 2.05
N MET A 255 26.97 -20.42 3.23
CA MET A 255 27.63 -20.49 4.52
C MET A 255 27.00 -21.61 5.34
N ASP A 256 27.78 -22.62 5.72
CA ASP A 256 27.28 -23.78 6.49
C ASP A 256 27.42 -23.56 8.00
N PHE A 257 26.30 -23.58 8.70
CA PHE A 257 26.21 -23.38 10.15
C PHE A 257 25.85 -24.67 10.90
N HIS A 258 25.68 -25.80 10.21
CA HIS A 258 25.22 -27.04 10.83
C HIS A 258 26.08 -27.45 12.02
N ALA A 259 27.41 -27.32 11.91
CA ALA A 259 28.34 -27.71 12.97
C ALA A 259 28.23 -26.88 14.28
N ALA A 260 27.66 -25.67 14.22
CA ALA A 260 27.56 -24.79 15.40
C ALA A 260 26.14 -24.67 15.95
N VAL A 261 25.11 -24.94 15.14
CA VAL A 261 23.70 -24.74 15.49
C VAL A 261 22.90 -26.03 15.47
N HIS A 262 23.27 -27.02 14.65
CA HIS A 262 22.51 -28.26 14.41
C HIS A 262 21.00 -28.02 14.19
N PRO A 263 20.61 -27.11 13.27
CA PRO A 263 19.25 -26.61 13.26
C PRO A 263 18.27 -27.69 12.85
N THR A 264 17.30 -28.00 13.72
CA THR A 264 16.21 -28.94 13.43
C THR A 264 14.92 -28.20 13.09
N HIS A 265 14.80 -26.95 13.54
CA HIS A 265 13.62 -26.11 13.35
C HIS A 265 14.03 -24.70 12.94
N ALA A 266 13.09 -24.00 12.33
CA ALA A 266 13.19 -22.57 12.10
C ALA A 266 11.86 -21.86 12.42
N ARG A 267 11.94 -20.56 12.71
CA ARG A 267 10.80 -19.67 12.88
C ARG A 267 10.94 -18.41 12.04
N TYR A 268 9.81 -17.88 11.58
CA TYR A 268 9.77 -16.59 10.88
C TYR A 268 8.49 -15.81 11.19
N ARG A 269 8.52 -14.49 10.97
CA ARG A 269 7.35 -13.61 11.01
C ARG A 269 7.03 -13.09 9.62
N GLY A 270 5.81 -13.34 9.14
CA GLY A 270 5.34 -12.93 7.80
C GLY A 270 3.81 -12.90 7.70
N HIS A 271 3.28 -12.87 6.47
CA HIS A 271 1.82 -12.76 6.27
C HIS A 271 1.10 -14.10 6.48
N HIS A 272 1.48 -15.15 5.75
CA HIS A 272 0.85 -16.49 5.83
C HIS A 272 1.72 -17.58 5.19
N ALA A 273 1.33 -18.84 5.36
CA ALA A 273 1.83 -19.97 4.59
C ALA A 273 0.69 -20.59 3.75
N ARG A 274 1.05 -21.17 2.61
CA ARG A 274 0.12 -21.91 1.73
C ARG A 274 -0.08 -23.36 2.19
N ALA A 275 0.86 -23.90 2.95
CA ALA A 275 0.83 -25.26 3.48
C ALA A 275 1.65 -25.37 4.77
N THR A 276 1.35 -26.36 5.62
CA THR A 276 1.97 -26.54 6.94
C THR A 276 3.48 -26.77 6.87
N GLU A 277 3.98 -27.41 5.83
CA GLU A 277 5.42 -27.63 5.63
C GLU A 277 6.22 -26.33 5.40
N TYR A 278 5.55 -25.24 5.02
CA TYR A 278 6.18 -23.93 4.85
C TYR A 278 5.90 -22.98 6.02
N GLY A 279 5.16 -23.42 7.03
CA GLY A 279 4.81 -22.62 8.19
C GLY A 279 3.55 -23.12 8.87
N ALA A 280 3.69 -23.48 10.14
CA ALA A 280 2.59 -23.84 11.02
C ALA A 280 2.44 -22.84 12.17
N GLU A 281 1.20 -22.63 12.63
CA GLU A 281 0.93 -22.02 13.93
C GLU A 281 1.32 -22.99 15.06
N PRO A 282 1.52 -22.51 16.30
CA PRO A 282 1.86 -23.37 17.45
C PRO A 282 0.86 -24.50 17.73
N ASP A 283 -0.37 -24.40 17.23
CA ASP A 283 -1.41 -25.44 17.33
C ASP A 283 -1.39 -26.47 16.19
N GLY A 284 -0.42 -26.37 15.26
CA GLY A 284 -0.22 -27.27 14.12
C GLY A 284 -1.06 -26.93 12.88
N ARG A 285 -1.88 -25.88 12.91
CA ARG A 285 -2.60 -25.41 11.71
C ARG A 285 -1.64 -24.71 10.75
N VAL A 286 -2.05 -24.61 9.48
CA VAL A 286 -1.35 -23.75 8.52
C VAL A 286 -1.27 -22.31 9.06
N TYR A 287 -0.14 -21.66 8.88
CA TYR A 287 0.06 -20.26 9.28
C TYR A 287 -0.90 -19.34 8.50
N ARG A 288 -1.97 -18.88 9.14
CA ARG A 288 -3.05 -18.12 8.47
C ARG A 288 -2.64 -16.70 8.10
N ALA A 289 -3.46 -16.04 7.28
CA ALA A 289 -3.26 -14.63 6.93
C ALA A 289 -3.21 -13.74 8.16
N SER A 290 -2.33 -12.73 8.15
CA SER A 290 -2.05 -11.89 9.32
C SER A 290 -3.29 -11.15 9.85
N HIS A 291 -4.31 -10.93 9.02
CA HIS A 291 -5.58 -10.33 9.42
C HIS A 291 -6.57 -11.32 10.07
N GLU A 292 -6.27 -12.62 10.07
CA GLU A 292 -7.12 -13.70 10.60
C GLU A 292 -6.57 -14.30 11.91
N ARG A 293 -5.45 -13.78 12.43
CA ARG A 293 -4.75 -14.29 13.62
C ARG A 293 -4.05 -13.18 14.40
N PRO A 294 -3.71 -13.40 15.69
CA PRO A 294 -2.79 -12.51 16.39
C PRO A 294 -1.37 -12.57 15.80
N ALA A 295 -0.56 -11.58 16.15
CA ALA A 295 0.85 -11.53 15.79
C ALA A 295 1.59 -12.72 16.43
N LEU A 296 2.14 -13.61 15.62
CA LEU A 296 2.91 -14.77 16.06
C LEU A 296 3.87 -15.27 14.97
N ASP A 297 4.94 -15.96 15.37
CA ASP A 297 5.91 -16.61 14.48
C ASP A 297 5.37 -17.93 13.93
N ALA A 298 5.55 -18.16 12.63
CA ALA A 298 5.38 -19.47 12.02
C ALA A 298 6.52 -20.39 12.45
N GLU A 299 6.22 -21.67 12.67
CA GLU A 299 7.20 -22.72 12.91
C GLU A 299 7.37 -23.61 11.68
N VAL A 300 8.61 -24.00 11.40
CA VAL A 300 9.01 -24.85 10.27
C VAL A 300 9.94 -25.94 10.77
N GLU A 301 9.59 -27.20 10.55
CA GLU A 301 10.49 -28.34 10.77
C GLU A 301 11.45 -28.46 9.58
N LEU A 302 12.75 -28.44 9.84
CA LEU A 302 13.77 -28.47 8.79
C LEU A 302 14.02 -29.88 8.28
N ARG A 303 14.02 -30.01 6.96
CA ARG A 303 14.06 -31.28 6.25
C ARG A 303 15.47 -31.60 5.76
N TYR A 304 15.93 -32.82 6.02
CA TYR A 304 17.24 -33.32 5.59
C TYR A 304 17.15 -34.63 4.79
N ASP A 305 15.93 -35.10 4.51
CA ASP A 305 15.66 -36.26 3.64
C ASP A 305 15.97 -35.97 2.17
N ARG A 306 16.00 -34.70 1.79
CA ARG A 306 16.23 -34.20 0.43
C ARG A 306 16.92 -32.83 0.47
N PRO A 307 17.51 -32.38 -0.64
CA PRO A 307 17.96 -31.00 -0.77
C PRO A 307 16.79 -30.02 -0.70
N MET A 308 16.94 -28.99 0.13
CA MET A 308 16.07 -27.81 0.15
C MET A 308 16.94 -26.58 -0.08
N HIS A 309 16.92 -26.06 -1.29
CA HIS A 309 17.72 -24.90 -1.68
C HIS A 309 17.05 -23.59 -1.30
N SER A 310 17.84 -22.51 -1.20
CA SER A 310 17.29 -21.16 -1.14
C SER A 310 16.79 -20.73 -2.52
N SER A 311 15.61 -20.11 -2.60
CA SER A 311 15.01 -19.67 -3.86
C SER A 311 14.02 -18.52 -3.70
N TYR A 312 13.61 -17.91 -4.82
CA TYR A 312 12.58 -16.87 -4.87
C TYR A 312 11.20 -17.32 -4.37
N GLY A 313 10.91 -18.62 -4.44
CA GLY A 313 9.65 -19.20 -4.00
C GLY A 313 9.83 -20.55 -3.32
N SER A 314 8.85 -20.91 -2.49
CA SER A 314 8.83 -22.22 -1.85
C SER A 314 8.31 -23.29 -2.81
N SER A 315 8.99 -24.43 -2.80
CA SER A 315 8.67 -25.62 -3.61
C SER A 315 9.05 -26.88 -2.83
N PRO A 316 8.73 -28.09 -3.34
CA PRO A 316 9.14 -29.34 -2.69
C PRO A 316 10.63 -29.51 -2.44
N ASP A 317 11.48 -28.70 -3.11
CA ASP A 317 12.95 -28.75 -3.04
C ASP A 317 13.55 -27.36 -2.69
N SER A 318 12.74 -26.40 -2.22
CA SER A 318 13.25 -25.06 -1.89
C SER A 318 12.48 -24.29 -0.81
N TRP A 319 13.23 -23.51 -0.04
CA TRP A 319 12.73 -22.48 0.87
C TRP A 319 12.74 -21.12 0.20
N ARG A 320 11.67 -20.33 0.38
CA ARG A 320 11.63 -18.95 -0.09
C ARG A 320 12.59 -18.06 0.71
N TRP A 321 13.27 -17.14 0.04
CA TRP A 321 14.10 -16.12 0.69
C TRP A 321 13.32 -15.26 1.68
N MET A 322 14.03 -14.68 2.63
CA MET A 322 13.52 -13.60 3.44
C MET A 322 13.19 -12.39 2.56
N ALA A 323 12.07 -11.73 2.81
CA ALA A 323 11.71 -10.53 2.08
C ALA A 323 12.57 -9.34 2.52
N VAL A 324 13.11 -8.58 1.57
CA VAL A 324 13.77 -7.28 1.86
C VAL A 324 12.75 -6.27 2.38
N TRP A 325 11.58 -6.21 1.75
CA TRP A 325 10.40 -5.49 2.21
C TRP A 325 9.20 -6.03 1.42
N ASP A 326 8.23 -6.62 2.12
CA ASP A 326 6.95 -7.07 1.53
C ASP A 326 5.97 -7.40 2.69
N PRO A 327 4.98 -6.53 2.97
CA PRO A 327 3.97 -6.79 4.00
C PRO A 327 3.15 -8.08 3.78
N TRP A 328 3.12 -8.60 2.55
CA TRP A 328 2.33 -9.77 2.15
C TRP A 328 3.17 -11.00 1.84
N VAL A 329 4.44 -11.02 2.25
CA VAL A 329 5.32 -12.17 2.05
C VAL A 329 4.66 -13.44 2.61
N PHE A 330 4.63 -14.48 1.77
CA PHE A 330 4.05 -15.78 2.12
C PHE A 330 5.08 -16.90 2.01
N ASP A 331 4.90 -17.96 2.79
CA ASP A 331 5.85 -19.07 2.99
C ASP A 331 7.25 -18.62 3.47
N SER A 332 7.35 -17.38 3.96
CA SER A 332 8.57 -16.75 4.46
C SER A 332 8.22 -15.48 5.24
N GLY A 333 9.23 -14.81 5.77
CA GLY A 333 9.10 -13.66 6.65
C GLY A 333 10.10 -12.54 6.41
N TRP A 334 10.02 -11.55 7.30
CA TRP A 334 10.91 -10.38 7.37
C TRP A 334 12.17 -10.66 8.20
N TYR A 335 12.14 -11.75 8.98
CA TYR A 335 13.29 -12.38 9.60
C TYR A 335 13.08 -13.89 9.67
N TRP A 336 14.18 -14.64 9.87
CA TRP A 336 14.19 -16.06 10.17
C TRP A 336 15.11 -16.33 11.36
N GLN A 337 14.78 -17.35 12.16
CA GLN A 337 15.61 -17.87 13.25
C GLN A 337 15.66 -19.40 13.14
N ALA A 338 16.84 -19.98 12.99
CA ALA A 338 17.09 -21.42 12.93
C ALA A 338 17.79 -21.89 14.21
N PHE A 339 17.32 -22.98 14.79
CA PHE A 339 17.77 -23.48 16.08
C PHE A 339 17.59 -25.00 16.20
N ASP A 340 18.33 -25.61 17.13
CA ASP A 340 18.06 -26.97 17.57
C ASP A 340 16.95 -26.98 18.64
N ALA A 341 15.80 -27.58 18.32
CA ALA A 341 14.71 -27.74 19.26
C ALA A 341 15.09 -28.54 20.52
N ALA A 342 16.07 -29.45 20.42
CA ALA A 342 16.55 -30.26 21.55
C ALA A 342 17.68 -29.61 22.36
N ALA A 343 18.32 -28.54 21.84
CA ALA A 343 19.42 -27.88 22.55
C ALA A 343 18.98 -27.22 23.87
N ALA A 344 19.93 -27.11 24.80
CA ALA A 344 19.77 -26.40 26.06
C ALA A 344 19.59 -24.88 25.85
N ALA A 345 19.26 -24.17 26.94
CA ALA A 345 18.99 -22.73 26.88
C ALA A 345 20.21 -21.89 26.44
N ASP A 346 21.43 -22.38 26.64
CA ASP A 346 22.68 -21.76 26.19
C ASP A 346 23.07 -22.16 24.74
N GLY A 347 22.26 -22.97 24.06
CA GLY A 347 22.51 -23.37 22.68
C GLY A 347 22.46 -22.20 21.70
N ASN A 348 23.36 -22.23 20.71
CA ASN A 348 23.41 -21.22 19.65
C ASN A 348 22.11 -21.19 18.82
N LEU A 349 21.73 -20.00 18.41
CA LEU A 349 20.66 -19.71 17.46
C LEU A 349 21.22 -18.84 16.33
N LEU A 350 20.86 -19.16 15.09
CA LEU A 350 21.21 -18.36 13.91
C LEU A 350 19.98 -17.62 13.42
N GLY A 351 20.11 -16.33 13.14
CA GLY A 351 19.05 -15.56 12.52
C GLY A 351 19.49 -14.72 11.33
N ILE A 352 18.51 -14.37 10.49
CA ILE A 352 18.64 -13.35 9.45
C ILE A 352 17.46 -12.38 9.54
N PHE A 353 17.67 -11.10 9.25
CA PHE A 353 16.60 -10.11 9.18
C PHE A 353 16.79 -9.11 8.04
N ALA A 354 15.68 -8.54 7.55
CA ALA A 354 15.67 -7.58 6.46
C ALA A 354 16.37 -6.28 6.85
N GLY A 355 17.30 -5.81 6.01
CA GLY A 355 17.99 -4.53 6.21
C GLY A 355 17.16 -3.34 5.73
N ARG A 356 17.82 -2.18 5.61
CA ARG A 356 17.21 -0.91 5.21
C ARG A 356 16.56 -0.97 3.82
N ALA A 357 15.25 -0.83 3.75
CA ALA A 357 14.52 -0.84 2.48
C ALA A 357 14.89 0.36 1.57
N SER A 358 15.30 1.50 2.14
CA SER A 358 15.80 2.67 1.37
C SER A 358 17.07 2.39 0.55
N ARG A 359 17.74 1.26 0.82
CA ARG A 359 18.95 0.85 0.10
C ARG A 359 18.66 -0.06 -1.09
N ALA A 360 17.43 -0.57 -1.19
CA ALA A 360 17.02 -1.49 -2.23
C ALA A 360 17.12 -0.86 -3.64
N ILE A 361 17.74 -1.59 -4.57
CA ILE A 361 17.72 -1.32 -6.01
C ILE A 361 17.56 -2.67 -6.69
N GLY A 362 16.58 -2.84 -7.58
CA GLY A 362 16.38 -4.10 -8.32
C GLY A 362 16.31 -5.36 -7.45
N ALA A 363 15.92 -5.23 -6.18
CA ALA A 363 16.11 -6.25 -5.14
C ALA A 363 15.05 -7.37 -5.18
N HIS A 364 14.05 -7.28 -6.06
CA HIS A 364 12.91 -8.20 -6.10
C HIS A 364 13.28 -9.68 -6.34
N PHE A 365 14.46 -9.94 -6.90
CA PHE A 365 14.94 -11.30 -7.24
C PHE A 365 16.31 -11.60 -6.64
N SER A 366 16.70 -10.87 -5.60
CA SER A 366 17.95 -11.09 -4.89
C SER A 366 17.66 -11.10 -3.40
N GLY A 367 18.38 -11.92 -2.65
CA GLY A 367 18.08 -12.05 -1.23
C GLY A 367 18.92 -13.11 -0.55
N VAL A 368 18.53 -13.37 0.69
CA VAL A 368 19.16 -14.34 1.57
C VAL A 368 18.09 -15.27 2.10
N GLY A 369 18.39 -16.56 2.18
CA GLY A 369 17.49 -17.51 2.81
C GLY A 369 18.21 -18.76 3.29
N LEU A 370 17.43 -19.62 3.95
CA LEU A 370 17.88 -20.89 4.47
C LEU A 370 18.13 -21.90 3.34
N TYR A 371 19.02 -22.86 3.61
CA TYR A 371 19.11 -24.10 2.87
C TYR A 371 19.36 -25.27 3.83
N THR A 372 18.95 -26.47 3.43
CA THR A 372 19.29 -27.73 4.11
C THR A 372 19.64 -28.79 3.08
N LEU A 373 20.72 -29.54 3.30
CA LEU A 373 21.16 -30.62 2.42
C LEU A 373 21.31 -31.92 3.21
N PRO A 374 20.96 -33.08 2.62
CA PRO A 374 21.22 -34.37 3.22
C PRO A 374 22.71 -34.56 3.52
N ALA A 375 23.00 -35.43 4.49
CA ALA A 375 24.37 -35.83 4.72
C ALA A 375 24.97 -36.46 3.44
N PRO A 376 26.16 -36.03 2.98
CA PRO A 376 26.90 -36.80 2.00
C PRO A 376 27.28 -38.16 2.61
N GLU A 377 27.61 -39.14 1.78
CA GLU A 377 27.94 -40.49 2.23
C GLU A 377 29.07 -40.47 3.29
N GLY A 378 28.77 -40.89 4.53
CA GLY A 378 29.71 -40.86 5.65
C GLY A 378 29.95 -39.50 6.31
N GLY A 379 29.21 -38.45 5.91
CA GLY A 379 29.31 -37.09 6.46
C GLY A 379 28.15 -36.70 7.38
N GLN A 380 28.06 -35.39 7.69
CA GLN A 380 26.93 -34.79 8.39
C GLN A 380 26.06 -33.99 7.42
N PRO A 381 24.77 -33.78 7.73
CA PRO A 381 23.93 -32.85 6.98
C PRO A 381 24.54 -31.43 6.95
N GLN A 382 24.13 -30.63 5.97
CA GLN A 382 24.53 -29.22 5.89
C GLN A 382 23.30 -28.34 6.04
N ALA A 383 23.46 -27.21 6.70
CA ALA A 383 22.39 -26.24 6.88
C ALA A 383 22.94 -24.86 7.14
N GLY A 384 22.36 -23.87 6.47
CA GLY A 384 22.81 -22.50 6.68
C GLY A 384 22.17 -21.53 5.73
N LEU A 385 22.95 -20.55 5.29
CA LEU A 385 22.46 -19.40 4.53
C LEU A 385 23.02 -19.42 3.12
N THR A 386 22.19 -19.10 2.14
CA THR A 386 22.65 -18.77 0.78
C THR A 386 22.28 -17.32 0.47
N VAL A 387 23.24 -16.56 -0.04
CA VAL A 387 23.05 -15.23 -0.61
C VAL A 387 23.04 -15.36 -2.12
N GLN A 388 22.03 -14.82 -2.78
CA GLN A 388 21.85 -14.94 -4.24
C GLN A 388 21.49 -13.59 -4.85
N SER A 389 22.08 -13.32 -6.01
CA SER A 389 21.62 -12.24 -6.90
C SER A 389 21.21 -12.80 -8.24
N HIS A 390 19.98 -12.48 -8.65
CA HIS A 390 19.48 -12.73 -10.00
C HIS A 390 18.99 -11.45 -10.65
N ARG A 391 19.24 -11.30 -11.96
CA ARG A 391 18.76 -10.14 -12.72
C ARG A 391 17.31 -10.23 -13.17
N ARG A 392 16.72 -11.43 -13.23
CA ARG A 392 15.38 -11.67 -13.79
C ARG A 392 14.42 -12.33 -12.82
N GLY A 393 13.17 -11.90 -12.90
CA GLY A 393 12.06 -12.43 -12.14
C GLY A 393 11.20 -13.50 -12.78
N ALA A 394 10.41 -14.14 -11.91
CA ALA A 394 9.29 -15.00 -12.31
C ALA A 394 8.21 -14.23 -13.08
N ASP A 395 8.04 -12.92 -12.82
CA ASP A 395 7.15 -12.01 -13.56
C ASP A 395 7.75 -11.51 -14.89
N GLY A 396 8.96 -11.96 -15.23
CA GLY A 396 9.69 -11.59 -16.44
C GLY A 396 10.38 -10.22 -16.38
N ARG A 397 10.22 -9.44 -15.30
CA ARG A 397 10.93 -8.17 -15.14
C ARG A 397 12.43 -8.42 -14.96
N VAL A 398 13.22 -7.47 -15.42
CA VAL A 398 14.68 -7.50 -15.33
C VAL A 398 15.19 -6.22 -14.71
N ALA A 399 16.22 -6.34 -13.88
CA ALA A 399 16.98 -5.19 -13.39
C ALA A 399 18.40 -5.26 -13.96
N ARG A 400 19.11 -4.14 -14.05
CA ARG A 400 20.55 -4.11 -14.43
C ARG A 400 21.54 -4.05 -13.27
N ARG A 401 21.13 -3.48 -12.14
CA ARG A 401 21.87 -3.49 -10.87
C ARG A 401 20.96 -4.02 -9.76
N SER A 402 21.53 -4.74 -8.81
CA SER A 402 20.85 -5.24 -7.62
C SER A 402 21.63 -4.77 -6.41
N ARG A 403 20.93 -4.12 -5.48
CA ARG A 403 21.49 -3.70 -4.19
C ARG A 403 20.48 -3.92 -3.10
N TRP A 404 20.86 -4.53 -2.00
CA TRP A 404 19.98 -4.73 -0.84
C TRP A 404 20.80 -4.89 0.45
N GLN A 405 20.16 -4.64 1.58
CA GLN A 405 20.75 -4.85 2.90
C GLN A 405 20.07 -5.99 3.64
N TRP A 406 20.84 -6.69 4.48
CA TRP A 406 20.35 -7.73 5.38
C TRP A 406 21.25 -7.83 6.62
N GLY A 407 20.75 -8.45 7.68
CA GLY A 407 21.53 -8.68 8.90
C GLY A 407 21.63 -10.16 9.23
N LEU A 408 22.79 -10.59 9.72
CA LEU A 408 23.01 -11.88 10.37
C LEU A 408 22.99 -11.67 11.88
N PHE A 409 22.24 -12.51 12.59
CA PHE A 409 22.08 -12.48 14.03
C PHE A 409 22.64 -13.77 14.65
N ALA A 410 23.55 -13.63 15.62
CA ALA A 410 24.11 -14.74 16.39
C ALA A 410 23.55 -14.72 17.82
N GLY A 411 22.47 -15.46 18.04
CA GLY A 411 21.73 -15.48 19.30
C GLY A 411 21.96 -16.73 20.14
N VAL A 412 21.28 -16.76 21.28
CA VAL A 412 21.23 -17.88 22.21
C VAL A 412 19.78 -18.25 22.49
N LYS A 413 19.44 -19.53 22.39
CA LYS A 413 18.06 -20.03 22.43
C LYS A 413 17.26 -19.52 23.64
N GLY A 414 17.81 -19.58 24.84
CA GLY A 414 17.12 -19.21 26.08
C GLY A 414 16.86 -17.71 26.25
N GLU A 415 17.62 -16.85 25.56
CA GLU A 415 17.50 -15.40 25.62
C GLU A 415 16.73 -14.84 24.42
N ASP A 416 16.95 -15.42 23.24
CA ASP A 416 16.56 -14.88 21.94
C ASP A 416 15.43 -15.62 21.24
N LEU A 417 15.10 -16.84 21.66
CA LEU A 417 13.93 -17.57 21.15
C LEU A 417 12.79 -17.53 22.16
N ARG A 418 11.97 -16.49 22.06
CA ARG A 418 10.81 -16.28 22.94
C ARG A 418 9.61 -17.13 22.53
N ASP A 419 8.52 -17.03 23.29
CA ASP A 419 7.26 -17.61 22.86
C ASP A 419 6.89 -17.06 21.46
N ALA A 420 6.27 -17.90 20.63
CA ALA A 420 5.97 -17.54 19.24
C ALA A 420 5.03 -16.31 19.16
N THR A 421 4.21 -16.05 20.18
CA THR A 421 3.29 -14.90 20.24
C THR A 421 3.96 -13.60 20.67
N GLU A 422 5.21 -13.66 21.14
CA GLU A 422 5.97 -12.49 21.57
C GLU A 422 6.77 -11.88 20.41
N VAL A 423 7.13 -10.60 20.57
CA VAL A 423 8.10 -9.96 19.68
C VAL A 423 9.49 -10.49 20.00
N GLN A 424 10.15 -11.03 18.98
CA GLN A 424 11.46 -11.65 19.12
C GLN A 424 12.57 -10.59 19.24
N PRO A 425 13.64 -10.83 20.02
CA PRO A 425 14.80 -9.93 20.09
C PRO A 425 15.41 -9.57 18.73
N ILE A 426 15.47 -10.53 17.79
CA ILE A 426 15.93 -10.26 16.41
C ILE A 426 15.08 -9.19 15.70
N ALA A 427 13.77 -9.12 15.95
CA ALA A 427 12.90 -8.11 15.36
C ALA A 427 13.22 -6.71 15.91
N ARG A 428 13.54 -6.61 17.20
CA ARG A 428 13.96 -5.33 17.83
C ARG A 428 15.31 -4.86 17.29
N LEU A 429 16.24 -5.77 17.04
CA LEU A 429 17.52 -5.46 16.40
C LEU A 429 17.31 -5.02 14.94
N ALA A 430 16.40 -5.69 14.21
CA ALA A 430 16.00 -5.25 12.89
C ALA A 430 15.45 -3.81 12.92
N ASN A 431 14.65 -3.45 13.92
CA ASN A 431 14.15 -2.07 14.08
C ASN A 431 15.26 -1.05 14.32
N VAL A 432 16.28 -1.38 15.11
CA VAL A 432 17.44 -0.51 15.38
C VAL A 432 18.23 -0.24 14.09
N HIS A 433 18.47 -1.26 13.27
CA HIS A 433 19.36 -1.16 12.11
C HIS A 433 18.65 -0.81 10.80
N ALA A 434 17.40 -1.23 10.65
CA ALA A 434 16.61 -1.12 9.43
C ALA A 434 15.34 -0.28 9.59
N GLY A 435 14.88 0.02 10.80
CA GLY A 435 13.59 0.65 11.06
C GLY A 435 13.63 2.18 11.24
N PHE A 436 12.59 2.67 11.92
CA PHE A 436 12.47 4.07 12.38
C PHE A 436 12.76 4.13 13.88
N GLY A 437 13.98 4.50 14.25
CA GLY A 437 14.45 4.52 15.63
C GLY A 437 15.03 5.86 16.10
N LEU A 438 15.74 5.82 17.22
CA LEU A 438 16.30 7.01 17.88
C LEU A 438 17.22 7.81 16.95
N ASN A 439 18.07 7.12 16.19
CA ASN A 439 19.02 7.74 15.26
C ASN A 439 18.33 8.50 14.10
N LYS A 440 17.04 8.28 13.86
CA LYS A 440 16.27 9.08 12.90
C LYS A 440 15.43 10.14 13.61
N LEU A 441 14.83 9.77 14.73
CA LEU A 441 13.93 10.64 15.50
C LEU A 441 14.60 11.94 15.95
N HIS A 442 15.85 11.89 16.43
CA HIS A 442 16.53 13.10 16.93
C HIS A 442 16.85 14.12 15.83
N ARG A 443 16.85 13.71 14.56
CA ARG A 443 17.07 14.58 13.39
C ARG A 443 15.80 15.25 12.87
N VAL A 444 14.62 14.83 13.33
CA VAL A 444 13.34 15.30 12.79
C VAL A 444 13.16 16.80 13.03
N GLY A 445 13.49 17.30 14.22
CA GLY A 445 13.14 18.65 14.64
C GLY A 445 11.65 18.75 15.01
N LEU A 446 11.34 18.70 16.31
CA LEU A 446 9.95 18.60 16.78
C LEU A 446 9.23 19.95 16.96
N ASP A 447 9.93 21.06 16.71
CA ASP A 447 9.37 22.41 16.75
C ASP A 447 9.69 23.15 15.44
N PHE A 448 8.74 23.95 14.97
CA PHE A 448 8.80 24.63 13.68
C PHE A 448 7.80 25.78 13.59
N ALA A 449 8.02 26.69 12.64
CA ALA A 449 7.12 27.83 12.41
C ALA A 449 5.77 27.41 11.82
N ASP A 450 4.69 28.08 12.24
CA ASP A 450 3.35 27.85 11.69
C ASP A 450 3.27 28.18 10.18
N PRO A 451 2.38 27.52 9.42
CA PRO A 451 2.14 27.80 8.01
C PRO A 451 1.67 29.24 7.79
N ALA A 452 1.96 29.79 6.61
CA ALA A 452 1.63 31.19 6.27
C ALA A 452 0.13 31.47 6.31
N ALA A 453 -0.68 30.51 5.85
CA ALA A 453 -2.14 30.61 5.79
C ALA A 453 -2.83 30.37 7.14
N GLY A 454 -2.08 30.01 8.19
CA GLY A 454 -2.63 29.55 9.45
C GLY A 454 -3.11 28.10 9.39
N TRP A 455 -3.71 27.64 10.50
CA TRP A 455 -4.25 26.30 10.68
C TRP A 455 -5.78 26.29 10.57
N GLY A 456 -6.38 25.13 10.33
CA GLY A 456 -7.82 24.86 10.46
C GLY A 456 -8.63 24.94 9.17
N ALA A 457 -7.99 25.17 8.02
CA ALA A 457 -8.65 25.39 6.74
C ALA A 457 -7.87 24.77 5.57
N MET A 458 -7.50 23.49 5.69
CA MET A 458 -6.69 22.81 4.69
C MET A 458 -7.37 22.60 3.32
N TYR A 459 -8.69 22.41 3.29
CA TYR A 459 -9.38 21.91 2.08
C TYR A 459 -10.46 22.86 1.52
N MET A 460 -10.93 23.80 2.33
CA MET A 460 -11.96 24.77 1.95
C MET A 460 -11.77 26.09 2.70
N PRO A 461 -12.40 27.20 2.25
CA PRO A 461 -12.24 28.51 2.87
C PRO A 461 -12.52 28.52 4.39
N PRO A 462 -11.78 29.32 5.19
CA PRO A 462 -11.97 29.38 6.64
C PRO A 462 -13.41 29.69 7.08
N ASP A 463 -14.13 30.56 6.36
CA ASP A 463 -15.52 30.89 6.66
C ASP A 463 -16.47 29.69 6.48
N ALA A 464 -16.18 28.80 5.53
CA ALA A 464 -16.94 27.56 5.32
C ALA A 464 -16.76 26.60 6.50
N VAL A 465 -15.52 26.45 6.99
CA VAL A 465 -15.21 25.62 8.17
C VAL A 465 -15.91 26.17 9.41
N GLN A 466 -15.82 27.48 9.64
CA GLN A 466 -16.47 28.12 10.80
C GLN A 466 -17.99 27.99 10.73
N ALA A 467 -18.61 28.22 9.58
CA ALA A 467 -20.06 28.06 9.41
C ALA A 467 -20.51 26.61 9.65
N MET A 468 -19.71 25.62 9.23
CA MET A 468 -19.97 24.21 9.50
C MET A 468 -19.90 23.91 11.01
N ILE A 469 -18.86 24.39 11.71
CA ILE A 469 -18.71 24.23 13.16
C ILE A 469 -19.85 24.90 13.94
N GLU A 470 -20.22 26.13 13.55
CA GLU A 470 -21.36 26.83 14.14
C GLU A 470 -22.66 26.08 13.93
N ARG A 471 -22.84 25.47 12.75
CA ARG A 471 -24.02 24.65 12.47
C ARG A 471 -24.04 23.38 13.30
N LEU A 472 -22.91 22.68 13.49
CA LEU A 472 -22.82 21.52 14.40
C LEU A 472 -23.28 21.87 15.82
N ARG A 473 -22.95 23.07 16.31
CA ARG A 473 -23.33 23.53 17.65
C ARG A 473 -24.82 23.88 17.77
N ASN A 474 -25.41 24.41 16.71
CA ASN A 474 -26.71 25.09 16.79
C ASN A 474 -27.86 24.37 16.06
N ASP A 475 -27.56 23.37 15.21
CA ASP A 475 -28.55 22.60 14.43
C ASP A 475 -28.49 21.11 14.84
N PRO A 476 -29.38 20.65 15.74
CA PRO A 476 -29.38 19.27 16.23
C PRO A 476 -29.62 18.22 15.14
N GLU A 477 -30.28 18.57 14.04
CA GLU A 477 -30.51 17.65 12.93
C GLU A 477 -29.22 17.47 12.12
N PHE A 478 -28.56 18.59 11.80
CA PHE A 478 -27.26 18.56 11.13
C PHE A 478 -26.20 17.83 11.98
N HIS A 479 -26.13 18.13 13.28
CA HIS A 479 -25.23 17.43 14.20
C HIS A 479 -25.46 15.92 14.16
N ARG A 480 -26.71 15.47 14.34
CA ARG A 480 -27.04 14.03 14.34
C ARG A 480 -26.67 13.37 13.03
N ARG A 481 -27.02 13.99 11.90
CA ARG A 481 -26.68 13.46 10.58
C ARG A 481 -25.16 13.36 10.38
N ALA A 482 -24.42 14.42 10.68
CA ALA A 482 -22.97 14.43 10.57
C ALA A 482 -22.36 13.31 11.43
N TYR A 483 -22.79 13.21 12.69
CA TYR A 483 -22.31 12.22 13.66
C TYR A 483 -22.66 10.77 13.26
N ASP A 484 -23.82 10.54 12.64
CA ASP A 484 -24.24 9.22 12.15
C ASP A 484 -23.52 8.81 10.87
N THR A 485 -23.05 9.76 10.07
CA THR A 485 -22.39 9.49 8.77
C THR A 485 -20.90 9.20 8.91
N VAL A 486 -20.25 9.64 9.99
CA VAL A 486 -18.81 9.43 10.25
C VAL A 486 -18.57 8.67 11.54
N THR A 487 -17.58 7.79 11.58
CA THR A 487 -17.27 6.99 12.78
C THR A 487 -16.00 7.46 13.47
N TYR A 488 -14.91 7.60 12.72
CA TYR A 488 -13.62 8.02 13.26
C TYR A 488 -13.63 9.49 13.66
N THR A 489 -14.33 10.37 12.95
CA THR A 489 -14.27 11.84 13.19
C THR A 489 -15.07 12.33 14.41
N ARG A 490 -15.88 11.47 15.05
CA ARG A 490 -16.75 11.84 16.18
C ARG A 490 -16.04 12.58 17.32
N PRO A 491 -14.83 12.18 17.77
CA PRO A 491 -14.13 12.90 18.84
C PRO A 491 -13.83 14.37 18.48
N LEU A 492 -13.55 14.66 17.21
CA LEU A 492 -13.33 16.03 16.75
C LEU A 492 -14.64 16.84 16.71
N ILE A 493 -15.75 16.23 16.31
CA ILE A 493 -17.09 16.85 16.36
C ILE A 493 -17.45 17.20 17.81
N ASP A 494 -17.23 16.27 18.75
CA ASP A 494 -17.43 16.50 20.18
C ASP A 494 -16.56 17.66 20.69
N ALA A 495 -15.29 17.71 20.28
CA ALA A 495 -14.36 18.78 20.64
C ALA A 495 -14.80 20.15 20.09
N TRP A 496 -15.36 20.20 18.89
CA TRP A 496 -15.93 21.44 18.35
C TRP A 496 -17.18 21.87 19.10
N CYS A 497 -18.03 20.94 19.52
CA CYS A 497 -19.28 21.26 20.21
C CYS A 497 -19.10 21.61 21.70
N ASP A 498 -17.98 21.20 22.30
CA ASP A 498 -17.66 21.46 23.70
C ASP A 498 -17.07 22.87 23.93
N ALA A 499 -17.83 23.72 24.61
CA ALA A 499 -17.38 25.06 24.99
C ALA A 499 -16.38 25.08 26.16
N THR A 500 -16.21 23.96 26.89
CA THR A 500 -15.32 23.91 28.07
C THR A 500 -13.86 23.62 27.72
N GLY A 501 -13.60 23.06 26.53
CA GLY A 501 -12.27 22.62 26.10
C GLY A 501 -11.84 21.25 26.63
N ALA A 502 -12.63 20.60 27.49
CA ALA A 502 -12.32 19.29 28.06
C ALA A 502 -12.27 18.19 26.98
N LYS A 503 -13.19 18.22 26.01
CA LYS A 503 -13.20 17.28 24.89
C LYS A 503 -12.02 17.50 23.94
N ARG A 504 -11.60 18.76 23.77
CA ARG A 504 -10.40 19.08 22.99
C ARG A 504 -9.14 18.49 23.63
N GLU A 505 -9.00 18.63 24.94
CA GLU A 505 -7.88 18.02 25.68
C GLU A 505 -7.89 16.50 25.54
N ALA A 506 -9.05 15.86 25.64
CA ALA A 506 -9.19 14.42 25.43
C ALA A 506 -8.75 13.97 24.03
N VAL A 507 -9.03 14.78 22.99
CA VAL A 507 -8.54 14.50 21.62
C VAL A 507 -7.02 14.63 21.54
N LEU A 508 -6.42 15.64 22.17
CA LEU A 508 -4.95 15.78 22.21
C LEU A 508 -4.29 14.61 22.93
N GLU A 509 -4.81 14.19 24.08
CA GLU A 509 -4.30 13.02 24.80
C GLU A 509 -4.41 11.74 23.98
N GLN A 510 -5.52 11.55 23.26
CA GLN A 510 -5.70 10.42 22.35
C GLN A 510 -4.64 10.43 21.23
N LEU A 511 -4.45 11.58 20.56
CA LEU A 511 -3.46 11.72 19.49
C LEU A 511 -2.03 11.50 19.99
N ALA A 512 -1.72 11.94 21.20
CA ALA A 512 -0.40 11.72 21.79
C ALA A 512 -0.18 10.26 22.19
N ALA A 513 -1.18 9.59 22.75
CA ALA A 513 -1.13 8.15 23.02
C ALA A 513 -0.96 7.37 21.70
N ASP A 514 -1.65 7.77 20.63
CA ASP A 514 -1.52 7.16 19.32
C ASP A 514 -0.13 7.36 18.71
N ALA A 515 0.48 8.53 18.88
CA ALA A 515 1.85 8.81 18.46
C ALA A 515 2.88 7.98 19.24
N GLY A 516 2.72 7.88 20.57
CA GLY A 516 3.54 7.03 21.42
C GLY A 516 3.42 5.55 21.05
N ASP A 517 2.20 5.04 20.83
CA ASP A 517 1.96 3.67 20.38
C ASP A 517 2.61 3.38 19.02
N LEU A 518 2.48 4.30 18.06
CA LEU A 518 3.10 4.16 16.74
C LEU A 518 4.63 4.08 16.84
N LEU A 519 5.26 5.01 17.58
CA LEU A 519 6.71 5.00 17.77
C LEU A 519 7.16 3.74 18.53
N ARG A 520 6.43 3.33 19.56
CA ARG A 520 6.70 2.11 20.33
C ARG A 520 6.65 0.87 19.43
N ARG A 521 5.70 0.75 18.50
CA ARG A 521 5.64 -0.36 17.53
C ARG A 521 6.86 -0.37 16.61
N HIS A 522 7.32 0.81 16.16
CA HIS A 522 8.52 0.93 15.35
C HIS A 522 9.81 0.59 16.11
N VAL A 523 9.86 0.81 17.43
CA VAL A 523 11.06 0.57 18.25
C VAL A 523 11.06 -0.83 18.86
N GLU A 524 9.97 -1.23 19.49
CA GLU A 524 9.87 -2.44 20.33
C GLU A 524 9.02 -3.57 19.73
N GLY A 525 8.24 -3.28 18.68
CA GLY A 525 7.30 -4.20 18.03
C GLY A 525 7.84 -4.84 16.74
N ASP A 526 6.94 -5.26 15.85
CA ASP A 526 7.26 -5.79 14.51
C ASP A 526 7.66 -4.67 13.51
N GLY A 527 7.95 -3.46 14.01
CA GLY A 527 8.58 -2.41 13.22
C GLY A 527 7.69 -1.84 12.13
N ALA A 528 8.29 -1.59 10.97
CA ALA A 528 7.59 -1.17 9.76
C ALA A 528 6.58 -2.23 9.23
N MET A 529 6.64 -3.47 9.74
CA MET A 529 5.80 -4.57 9.29
C MET A 529 4.66 -4.91 10.26
N ASP A 530 4.59 -4.25 11.42
CA ASP A 530 3.47 -4.38 12.35
C ASP A 530 2.16 -3.99 11.65
N PHE A 531 1.19 -4.92 11.65
CA PHE A 531 -0.06 -4.81 10.92
C PHE A 531 -0.83 -3.50 11.18
N HIS A 532 -0.72 -2.92 12.37
CA HIS A 532 -1.44 -1.70 12.74
C HIS A 532 -0.80 -0.40 12.24
N VAL A 533 0.48 -0.44 11.85
CA VAL A 533 1.25 0.73 11.42
C VAL A 533 1.97 0.54 10.09
N HIS A 534 1.92 -0.66 9.50
CA HIS A 534 2.58 -0.94 8.23
C HIS A 534 1.89 -0.22 7.05
N TYR A 535 2.71 0.17 6.07
CA TYR A 535 2.30 0.68 4.76
C TYR A 535 1.01 1.54 4.75
N TRP A 536 -0.04 1.12 4.03
CA TRP A 536 -1.25 1.91 3.88
C TRP A 536 -2.07 2.02 5.18
N HIS A 537 -2.07 1.01 6.06
CA HIS A 537 -2.77 1.08 7.36
C HIS A 537 -2.22 2.20 8.24
N GLY A 538 -0.89 2.27 8.38
CA GLY A 538 -0.23 3.36 9.12
C GLY A 538 -0.51 4.73 8.49
N SER A 539 -0.44 4.81 7.16
CA SER A 539 -0.72 6.06 6.43
C SER A 539 -2.15 6.56 6.66
N LEU A 540 -3.15 5.67 6.73
CA LEU A 540 -4.55 6.03 7.00
C LEU A 540 -4.70 6.63 8.40
N ARG A 541 -4.13 5.97 9.43
CA ARG A 541 -4.14 6.47 10.81
C ARG A 541 -3.56 7.88 10.88
N MET A 542 -2.39 8.09 10.28
CA MET A 542 -1.72 9.40 10.28
C MET A 542 -2.50 10.45 9.47
N SER A 543 -3.06 10.10 8.31
CA SER A 543 -3.87 11.03 7.51
C SER A 543 -5.13 11.55 8.25
N ARG A 544 -5.76 10.71 9.07
CA ARG A 544 -6.90 11.13 9.92
C ARG A 544 -6.44 12.08 11.01
N ALA A 545 -5.34 11.74 11.69
CA ALA A 545 -4.75 12.57 12.73
C ALA A 545 -4.34 13.96 12.22
N ALA A 546 -3.85 14.06 10.99
CA ALA A 546 -3.50 15.33 10.35
C ALA A 546 -4.67 16.34 10.34
N ALA A 547 -5.87 15.90 9.95
CA ALA A 547 -7.08 16.75 9.96
C ALA A 547 -7.46 17.24 11.36
N TRP A 548 -7.24 16.40 12.38
CA TRP A 548 -7.55 16.74 13.76
C TRP A 548 -6.52 17.72 14.31
N LEU A 549 -5.23 17.47 14.09
CA LEU A 549 -4.13 18.34 14.53
C LEU A 549 -4.23 19.73 13.90
N ASP A 550 -4.57 19.83 12.62
CA ASP A 550 -4.87 21.10 11.95
C ASP A 550 -6.02 21.85 12.66
N SER A 551 -7.12 21.16 12.97
CA SER A 551 -8.26 21.74 13.65
C SER A 551 -7.95 22.16 15.10
N LEU A 552 -7.12 21.39 15.82
CA LEU A 552 -6.67 21.72 17.18
C LEU A 552 -5.75 22.94 17.18
N LEU A 553 -4.78 23.01 16.27
CA LEU A 553 -3.81 24.10 16.17
C LEU A 553 -4.45 25.44 15.78
N ALA A 554 -5.64 25.40 15.16
CA ALA A 554 -6.47 26.54 14.85
C ALA A 554 -7.23 27.09 16.06
N ALA A 555 -7.35 26.34 17.16
CA ALA A 555 -8.05 26.78 18.36
C ALA A 555 -7.27 27.94 19.04
N PRO A 556 -7.89 29.10 19.28
CA PRO A 556 -7.19 30.30 19.76
C PRO A 556 -6.65 30.17 21.18
N ASP A 557 -7.16 29.23 21.95
CA ASP A 557 -6.83 28.94 23.34
C ASP A 557 -5.85 27.75 23.51
N LEU A 558 -5.38 27.14 22.41
CA LEU A 558 -4.33 26.12 22.45
C LEU A 558 -2.93 26.77 22.49
N MET A 559 -2.31 26.80 23.68
CA MET A 559 -1.07 27.55 23.94
C MET A 559 0.02 26.69 24.59
N GLY A 560 1.27 27.19 24.56
CA GLY A 560 2.39 26.59 25.29
C GLY A 560 2.67 25.14 24.91
N GLU A 561 2.75 24.28 25.93
CA GLU A 561 3.11 22.86 25.82
C GLU A 561 2.12 22.06 24.95
N GLN A 562 0.82 22.34 25.03
CA GLN A 562 -0.19 21.66 24.21
C GLN A 562 0.04 21.89 22.71
N ARG A 563 0.39 23.12 22.34
CA ARG A 563 0.72 23.49 20.95
C ARG A 563 2.00 22.80 20.50
N GLN A 564 3.03 22.76 21.36
CA GLN A 564 4.28 22.05 21.08
C GLN A 564 4.07 20.55 20.91
N ARG A 565 3.20 19.93 21.71
CA ARG A 565 2.84 18.51 21.59
C ARG A 565 2.16 18.19 20.26
N CYS A 566 1.21 19.02 19.82
CA CYS A 566 0.61 18.89 18.48
C CYS A 566 1.65 18.95 17.37
N LYS A 567 2.59 19.89 17.45
CA LYS A 567 3.69 20.03 16.47
C LYS A 567 4.63 18.82 16.47
N ALA A 568 5.01 18.34 17.65
CA ALA A 568 5.85 17.15 17.77
C ALA A 568 5.20 15.92 17.12
N ILE A 569 3.88 15.73 17.31
CA ILE A 569 3.12 14.64 16.66
C ILE A 569 3.11 14.80 15.13
N LEU A 570 2.85 16.01 14.61
CA LEU A 570 2.90 16.26 13.16
C LEU A 570 4.28 15.97 12.58
N ALA A 571 5.36 16.39 13.25
CA ALA A 571 6.72 16.18 12.78
C ALA A 571 7.10 14.69 12.80
N LEU A 572 6.72 13.95 13.85
CA LEU A 572 6.93 12.49 13.93
C LEU A 572 6.21 11.77 12.78
N TYR A 573 4.92 12.02 12.58
CA TYR A 573 4.16 11.36 11.52
C TYR A 573 4.70 11.72 10.14
N ALA A 574 5.07 12.97 9.91
CA ALA A 574 5.68 13.38 8.65
C ALA A 574 7.03 12.69 8.40
N ALA A 575 7.84 12.50 9.46
CA ALA A 575 9.11 11.79 9.36
C ALA A 575 8.91 10.31 9.02
N VAL A 576 7.99 9.63 9.69
CA VAL A 576 7.68 8.20 9.46
C VAL A 576 7.14 7.97 8.04
N VAL A 577 6.17 8.77 7.59
CA VAL A 577 5.54 8.60 6.27
C VAL A 577 6.53 8.84 5.12
N TRP A 578 7.53 9.68 5.33
CA TRP A 578 8.58 9.96 4.33
C TRP A 578 9.84 9.13 4.50
N ASP A 579 9.85 8.16 5.41
CA ASP A 579 11.00 7.29 5.61
C ASP A 579 10.93 6.10 4.65
N ASP A 580 11.87 6.04 3.71
CA ASP A 580 11.95 4.96 2.73
C ASP A 580 12.38 3.61 3.31
N ASP A 581 12.82 3.55 4.58
CA ASP A 581 13.00 2.30 5.30
C ASP A 581 11.67 1.80 5.92
N VAL A 582 10.70 2.68 6.14
CA VAL A 582 9.34 2.28 6.56
C VAL A 582 8.54 1.84 5.34
N VAL A 583 8.55 2.66 4.28
CA VAL A 583 7.90 2.34 3.00
C VAL A 583 8.79 2.82 1.85
N PRO A 584 9.37 1.92 1.05
CA PRO A 584 10.33 2.27 0.00
C PRO A 584 9.62 2.82 -1.24
N LEU A 585 9.02 4.00 -1.16
CA LEU A 585 8.29 4.62 -2.26
C LEU A 585 9.21 5.56 -3.07
N PHE A 586 10.16 4.94 -3.78
CA PHE A 586 11.11 5.61 -4.68
C PHE A 586 11.36 4.76 -5.93
N GLU A 587 11.83 5.35 -7.04
CA GLU A 587 12.01 4.58 -8.26
C GLU A 587 13.20 3.60 -8.20
N GLY A 588 13.05 2.44 -8.84
CA GLY A 588 14.15 1.50 -9.08
C GLY A 588 14.41 0.47 -7.98
N HIS A 589 13.67 0.46 -6.86
CA HIS A 589 13.85 -0.53 -5.79
C HIS A 589 13.52 -1.97 -6.22
N GLY A 590 12.57 -2.15 -7.15
CA GLY A 590 12.10 -3.45 -7.62
C GLY A 590 11.07 -4.16 -6.73
N LEU A 591 11.08 -3.93 -5.41
CA LEU A 591 10.15 -4.46 -4.39
C LEU A 591 8.63 -4.36 -4.72
N ASN A 592 7.83 -5.24 -4.11
CA ASN A 592 6.38 -5.33 -4.29
C ASN A 592 5.63 -4.29 -3.44
N LEU A 593 4.95 -3.33 -4.08
CA LEU A 593 4.16 -2.28 -3.41
C LEU A 593 2.64 -2.57 -3.38
N GLY A 594 2.22 -3.78 -3.73
CA GLY A 594 0.81 -4.17 -3.78
C GLY A 594 0.11 -3.81 -5.10
N THR A 595 -1.20 -3.62 -5.04
CA THR A 595 -2.02 -3.22 -6.21
C THR A 595 -1.79 -1.76 -6.58
N ALA A 596 -2.26 -1.33 -7.77
CA ALA A 596 -1.91 -0.03 -8.34
C ALA A 596 -2.38 1.17 -7.50
N ASN A 597 -3.48 1.06 -6.75
CA ASN A 597 -3.95 2.14 -5.88
C ASN A 597 -3.09 2.36 -4.63
N MET A 598 -2.45 1.33 -4.10
CA MET A 598 -1.73 1.42 -2.81
C MET A 598 -0.55 2.41 -2.81
N PRO A 599 0.38 2.40 -3.80
CA PRO A 599 1.45 3.39 -3.84
C PRO A 599 0.91 4.81 -4.07
N VAL A 600 -0.15 4.95 -4.87
CA VAL A 600 -0.84 6.24 -5.09
C VAL A 600 -1.41 6.78 -3.77
N GLN A 601 -2.09 5.92 -3.01
CA GLN A 601 -2.65 6.26 -1.71
C GLN A 601 -1.57 6.75 -0.74
N TYR A 602 -0.47 6.01 -0.64
CA TYR A 602 0.63 6.34 0.27
C TYR A 602 1.33 7.64 -0.15
N GLN A 603 1.54 7.85 -1.46
CA GLN A 603 2.07 9.10 -2.00
C GLN A 603 1.21 10.31 -1.62
N GLY A 604 -0.12 10.16 -1.68
CA GLY A 604 -1.03 11.21 -1.24
C GLY A 604 -0.86 11.58 0.24
N VAL A 605 -0.57 10.63 1.12
CA VAL A 605 -0.29 10.94 2.54
C VAL A 605 1.09 11.58 2.72
N ARG A 606 2.11 11.19 1.92
CA ARG A 606 3.40 11.90 1.86
C ARG A 606 3.20 13.37 1.52
N ASP A 607 2.43 13.65 0.47
CA ASP A 607 2.20 15.01 0.00
C ASP A 607 1.35 15.84 0.97
N LEU A 608 0.41 15.22 1.69
CA LEU A 608 -0.37 15.87 2.77
C LEU A 608 0.57 16.48 3.82
N TYR A 609 1.48 15.68 4.36
CA TYR A 609 2.43 16.17 5.36
C TYR A 609 3.46 17.15 4.80
N ALA A 610 3.87 16.98 3.53
CA ALA A 610 4.77 17.92 2.89
C ALA A 610 4.13 19.33 2.78
N LEU A 611 2.87 19.42 2.39
CA LEU A 611 2.12 20.69 2.31
C LEU A 611 1.86 21.29 3.70
N MET A 612 1.34 20.50 4.64
CA MET A 612 1.08 20.95 6.01
C MET A 612 2.32 21.52 6.69
N LEU A 613 3.49 20.94 6.41
CA LEU A 613 4.76 21.30 7.02
C LEU A 613 5.70 22.03 6.04
N ALA A 614 5.17 22.76 5.05
CA ALA A 614 5.99 23.41 4.02
C ALA A 614 7.08 24.37 4.55
N ARG A 615 6.97 24.84 5.81
CA ARG A 615 7.99 25.67 6.47
C ARG A 615 9.03 24.89 7.26
N HIS A 616 8.76 23.63 7.58
CA HIS A 616 9.64 22.73 8.30
C HIS A 616 10.88 22.36 7.45
N PRO A 617 12.11 22.35 8.02
CA PRO A 617 13.34 22.09 7.25
C PRO A 617 13.31 20.79 6.42
N MET A 618 12.84 19.68 7.01
CA MET A 618 12.71 18.38 6.33
C MET A 618 11.71 18.38 5.16
N MET A 619 10.70 19.27 5.17
CA MET A 619 9.58 19.20 4.24
C MET A 619 9.56 20.33 3.21
N ARG A 620 10.27 21.43 3.46
CA ARG A 620 10.28 22.61 2.57
C ARG A 620 10.55 22.26 1.10
N GLY A 621 11.65 21.56 0.83
CA GLY A 621 11.99 21.15 -0.54
C GLY A 621 11.02 20.10 -1.12
N ARG A 622 10.40 19.28 -0.26
CA ARG A 622 9.40 18.29 -0.69
C ARG A 622 8.10 18.97 -1.10
N ALA A 623 7.69 20.02 -0.38
CA ALA A 623 6.49 20.80 -0.65
C ALA A 623 6.52 21.45 -2.04
N GLU A 624 7.68 21.96 -2.46
CA GLU A 624 7.89 22.56 -3.79
C GLU A 624 7.58 21.60 -4.94
N GLY A 625 7.82 20.30 -4.74
CA GLY A 625 7.56 19.27 -5.76
C GLY A 625 6.16 18.64 -5.70
N VAL A 626 5.28 19.04 -4.76
CA VAL A 626 3.97 18.37 -4.57
C VAL A 626 3.08 18.52 -5.79
N TRP A 627 3.04 19.70 -6.42
CA TRP A 627 2.20 19.90 -7.61
C TRP A 627 2.60 18.95 -8.75
N GLN A 628 3.90 18.86 -9.04
CA GLN A 628 4.40 17.98 -10.10
C GLN A 628 4.07 16.51 -9.84
N ARG A 629 4.22 16.04 -8.59
CA ARG A 629 3.86 14.66 -8.23
C ARG A 629 2.35 14.42 -8.33
N ALA A 630 1.53 15.32 -7.78
CA ALA A 630 0.08 15.20 -7.86
C ALA A 630 -0.42 15.21 -9.31
N GLN A 631 0.16 16.05 -10.18
CA GLN A 631 -0.14 16.07 -11.61
C GLN A 631 0.25 14.76 -12.30
N ALA A 632 1.44 14.22 -11.99
CA ALA A 632 1.87 12.91 -12.52
C ALA A 632 0.92 11.80 -12.08
N THR A 633 0.46 11.81 -10.82
CA THR A 633 -0.56 10.87 -10.33
C THR A 633 -1.88 11.04 -11.07
N VAL A 634 -2.34 12.27 -11.33
CA VAL A 634 -3.53 12.50 -12.17
C VAL A 634 -3.36 11.86 -13.55
N HIS A 635 -2.20 12.01 -14.19
CA HIS A 635 -1.95 11.42 -15.52
C HIS A 635 -1.84 9.89 -15.49
N GLU A 636 -1.40 9.32 -14.38
CA GLU A 636 -1.32 7.87 -14.18
C GLU A 636 -2.70 7.24 -13.96
N THR A 637 -3.58 7.92 -13.22
CA THR A 637 -4.86 7.35 -12.77
C THR A 637 -6.05 7.81 -13.59
N ILE A 638 -5.99 9.00 -14.21
CA ILE A 638 -7.06 9.61 -15.02
C ILE A 638 -6.54 9.86 -16.45
N ASN A 639 -7.20 9.29 -17.45
CA ASN A 639 -6.81 9.51 -18.84
C ASN A 639 -7.26 10.90 -19.37
N GLU A 640 -6.88 11.26 -20.61
CA GLU A 640 -7.25 12.55 -21.21
C GLU A 640 -8.77 12.79 -21.34
N HIS A 641 -9.59 11.74 -21.25
CA HIS A 641 -11.06 11.78 -21.33
C HIS A 641 -11.74 11.83 -19.96
N GLY A 642 -10.97 11.95 -18.88
CA GLY A 642 -11.48 11.99 -17.51
C GLY A 642 -11.84 10.63 -16.92
N ALA A 643 -11.59 9.51 -17.62
CA ALA A 643 -11.87 8.19 -17.10
C ALA A 643 -10.78 7.73 -16.12
N HIS A 644 -11.18 7.20 -14.97
CA HIS A 644 -10.27 6.72 -13.93
C HIS A 644 -9.87 5.25 -14.14
N MET A 645 -8.70 4.81 -13.67
CA MET A 645 -8.20 3.44 -13.89
C MET A 645 -8.89 2.35 -13.05
N GLY A 646 -9.51 2.73 -11.94
CA GLY A 646 -10.11 1.82 -10.95
C GLY A 646 -11.56 1.43 -11.23
N CYS A 647 -12.01 0.36 -10.56
CA CYS A 647 -13.42 -0.01 -10.49
C CYS A 647 -14.23 1.03 -9.68
N THR A 648 -15.57 0.91 -9.65
CA THR A 648 -16.41 1.95 -9.02
C THR A 648 -16.12 2.15 -7.52
N HIS A 649 -15.69 1.12 -6.82
CA HIS A 649 -15.23 1.24 -5.42
C HIS A 649 -13.80 1.78 -5.32
N TYR A 650 -12.83 1.16 -6.02
CA TYR A 650 -11.40 1.45 -5.87
C TYR A 650 -10.92 2.73 -6.55
N ILE A 651 -11.79 3.41 -7.31
CA ILE A 651 -11.61 4.86 -7.56
C ILE A 651 -11.35 5.58 -6.25
N GLY A 652 -12.02 5.20 -5.16
CA GLY A 652 -11.88 5.90 -3.88
C GLY A 652 -10.53 5.73 -3.20
N ALA A 653 -9.91 4.55 -3.30
CA ALA A 653 -8.61 4.27 -2.70
C ALA A 653 -7.50 5.14 -3.32
N ALA A 654 -7.50 5.30 -4.64
CA ALA A 654 -6.53 6.12 -5.35
C ALA A 654 -6.89 7.63 -5.29
N ASN A 655 -8.15 7.98 -5.53
CA ASN A 655 -8.54 9.37 -5.76
C ASN A 655 -8.93 10.13 -4.50
N GLY A 656 -9.38 9.47 -3.44
CA GLY A 656 -9.66 10.11 -2.14
C GLY A 656 -8.49 10.95 -1.59
N PRO A 657 -7.28 10.37 -1.44
CA PRO A 657 -6.11 11.14 -1.02
C PRO A 657 -5.67 12.14 -2.09
N LEU A 658 -5.72 11.79 -3.39
CA LEU A 658 -5.36 12.71 -4.48
C LEU A 658 -6.21 14.00 -4.48
N LEU A 659 -7.54 13.89 -4.45
CA LEU A 659 -8.45 15.04 -4.37
C LEU A 659 -8.17 15.91 -3.15
N SER A 660 -7.81 15.30 -2.02
CA SER A 660 -7.44 16.00 -0.79
C SER A 660 -6.16 16.83 -0.98
N ILE A 661 -5.19 16.34 -1.75
CA ILE A 661 -3.97 17.08 -2.11
C ILE A 661 -4.27 18.20 -3.10
N LEU A 662 -5.11 17.94 -4.11
CA LEU A 662 -5.47 18.96 -5.10
C LEU A 662 -6.22 20.14 -4.46
N GLN A 663 -7.11 19.88 -3.49
CA GLN A 663 -7.76 20.93 -2.69
C GLN A 663 -6.75 21.69 -1.82
N GLN A 664 -5.81 20.99 -1.16
CA GLN A 664 -4.77 21.65 -0.36
C GLN A 664 -3.85 22.54 -1.19
N LEU A 665 -3.45 22.10 -2.38
CA LEU A 665 -2.67 22.91 -3.32
C LEU A 665 -3.40 24.22 -3.62
N LYS A 666 -4.69 24.15 -3.95
CA LYS A 666 -5.54 25.32 -4.15
C LYS A 666 -5.61 26.22 -2.92
N MET A 667 -5.88 25.65 -1.75
CA MET A 667 -5.99 26.42 -0.49
C MET A 667 -4.68 27.05 -0.05
N SER A 668 -3.54 26.41 -0.33
CA SER A 668 -2.20 26.93 -0.03
C SER A 668 -1.78 28.08 -0.96
N GLY A 669 -2.45 28.22 -2.12
CA GLY A 669 -2.08 29.16 -3.17
C GLY A 669 -0.82 28.76 -3.96
N LEU A 670 -0.29 27.55 -3.77
CA LEU A 670 0.89 27.05 -4.50
C LEU A 670 0.56 26.72 -5.96
N ALA A 671 -0.64 26.23 -6.24
CA ALA A 671 -1.17 25.95 -7.58
C ALA A 671 -2.71 25.95 -7.51
N ASP A 672 -3.39 26.07 -8.65
CA ASP A 672 -4.83 25.77 -8.75
C ASP A 672 -5.06 24.59 -9.69
N PRO A 673 -4.97 23.34 -9.19
CA PRO A 673 -5.04 22.17 -10.05
C PRO A 673 -6.33 22.06 -10.86
N PHE A 674 -7.45 22.55 -10.33
CA PHE A 674 -8.75 22.48 -10.99
C PHE A 674 -8.87 23.47 -12.15
N LYS A 675 -7.99 24.47 -12.20
CA LYS A 675 -7.79 25.37 -13.34
C LYS A 675 -6.73 24.85 -14.32
N GLU A 676 -5.65 24.26 -13.79
CA GLU A 676 -4.45 23.89 -14.56
C GLU A 676 -4.54 22.51 -15.23
N GLU A 677 -5.32 21.57 -14.67
CA GLU A 677 -5.43 20.20 -15.17
C GLU A 677 -6.82 19.92 -15.78
N PRO A 678 -6.96 19.96 -17.13
CA PRO A 678 -8.26 19.83 -17.79
C PRO A 678 -8.92 18.46 -17.62
N ARG A 679 -8.18 17.40 -17.27
CA ARG A 679 -8.75 16.07 -16.97
C ARG A 679 -9.71 16.10 -15.79
N LEU A 680 -9.46 16.94 -14.79
CA LEU A 680 -10.27 16.99 -13.56
C LEU A 680 -11.71 17.44 -13.84
N ARG A 681 -11.92 18.29 -14.85
CA ARG A 681 -13.26 18.70 -15.26
C ARG A 681 -14.02 17.54 -15.90
N GLN A 682 -13.36 16.80 -16.79
CA GLN A 682 -13.95 15.64 -17.44
C GLN A 682 -14.20 14.50 -16.46
N TYR A 683 -13.29 14.33 -15.49
CA TYR A 683 -13.43 13.40 -14.38
C TYR A 683 -14.68 13.71 -13.52
N ALA A 684 -15.01 14.99 -13.31
CA ALA A 684 -16.24 15.35 -12.62
C ALA A 684 -17.52 14.92 -13.37
N GLU A 685 -17.51 14.99 -14.71
CA GLU A 685 -18.62 14.46 -15.53
C GLU A 685 -18.65 12.93 -15.51
N PHE A 686 -17.48 12.28 -15.55
CA PHE A 686 -17.33 10.83 -15.40
C PHE A 686 -17.95 10.32 -14.10
N GLU A 687 -17.60 10.93 -12.96
CA GLU A 687 -18.16 10.55 -11.65
C GLU A 687 -19.69 10.72 -11.59
N MET A 688 -20.24 11.82 -12.13
CA MET A 688 -21.69 12.00 -12.18
C MET A 688 -22.38 10.92 -13.03
N ASN A 689 -21.75 10.44 -14.10
CA ASN A 689 -22.36 9.47 -15.01
C ASN A 689 -22.44 8.03 -14.45
N PHE A 690 -21.89 7.79 -13.25
CA PHE A 690 -22.20 6.57 -12.50
C PHE A 690 -23.58 6.56 -11.85
N LEU A 691 -24.23 7.71 -11.68
CA LEU A 691 -25.45 7.79 -10.90
C LEU A 691 -26.57 6.91 -11.46
N THR A 692 -27.03 5.95 -10.68
CA THR A 692 -28.22 5.16 -11.00
C THR A 692 -29.48 6.04 -10.97
N PRO A 693 -30.62 5.59 -11.55
CA PRO A 693 -31.93 6.01 -11.04
C PRO A 693 -31.97 5.88 -9.50
N PRO A 694 -32.83 6.61 -8.77
CA PRO A 694 -32.99 6.41 -7.33
C PRO A 694 -33.22 4.92 -7.05
N ASP A 695 -32.22 4.25 -6.47
CA ASP A 695 -32.21 2.80 -6.41
C ASP A 695 -33.30 2.35 -5.44
N PRO A 696 -34.28 1.53 -5.86
CA PRO A 696 -35.45 1.24 -5.05
C PRO A 696 -35.12 0.37 -3.82
N ARG A 697 -33.88 -0.15 -3.70
CA ARG A 697 -33.40 -0.81 -2.48
C ARG A 697 -33.08 0.21 -1.36
N VAL A 698 -32.62 1.41 -1.72
CA VAL A 698 -32.14 2.43 -0.76
C VAL A 698 -32.81 3.81 -0.88
N GLY A 699 -33.60 4.08 -1.92
CA GLY A 699 -34.33 5.33 -2.16
C GLY A 699 -33.46 6.54 -2.51
N ARG A 700 -32.21 6.33 -2.94
CA ARG A 700 -31.25 7.37 -3.33
C ARG A 700 -30.47 6.92 -4.55
N ARG A 701 -29.86 7.85 -5.29
CA ARG A 701 -28.96 7.48 -6.40
C ARG A 701 -27.69 6.84 -5.84
N ALA A 702 -27.16 5.85 -6.54
CA ALA A 702 -25.96 5.10 -6.17
C ALA A 702 -25.06 4.89 -7.39
N ARG A 703 -24.04 4.05 -7.27
CA ARG A 703 -23.16 3.60 -8.35
C ARG A 703 -23.46 2.15 -8.74
N PRO A 704 -23.23 1.74 -10.00
CA PRO A 704 -23.20 0.33 -10.36
C PRO A 704 -22.00 -0.38 -9.72
N ALA A 705 -22.18 -1.62 -9.27
CA ALA A 705 -21.15 -2.42 -8.59
C ALA A 705 -20.28 -3.21 -9.57
N ILE A 706 -19.49 -2.50 -10.38
CA ILE A 706 -18.62 -3.09 -11.41
C ILE A 706 -17.24 -3.36 -10.80
N GLY A 707 -16.70 -4.56 -11.00
CA GLY A 707 -15.43 -5.03 -10.42
C GLY A 707 -15.52 -5.41 -8.94
N ASP A 708 -14.41 -5.22 -8.22
CA ASP A 708 -14.38 -5.41 -6.76
C ASP A 708 -15.11 -4.23 -6.06
N ALA A 709 -16.43 -4.19 -6.16
CA ALA A 709 -17.28 -3.12 -5.64
C ALA A 709 -18.50 -3.67 -4.87
N GLU A 710 -19.17 -2.79 -4.12
CA GLU A 710 -20.42 -3.14 -3.43
C GLU A 710 -21.64 -2.43 -4.08
N PRO A 711 -22.83 -3.07 -4.08
CA PRO A 711 -24.07 -2.50 -4.58
C PRO A 711 -24.49 -1.33 -3.73
N VAL A 712 -25.26 -0.43 -4.34
CA VAL A 712 -25.87 0.74 -3.70
C VAL A 712 -24.86 1.69 -3.01
N GLU A 713 -23.58 1.58 -3.36
CA GLU A 713 -22.54 2.50 -2.92
C GLU A 713 -22.75 3.91 -3.47
N THR A 714 -22.32 4.89 -2.69
CA THR A 714 -22.38 6.32 -3.00
C THR A 714 -21.01 6.93 -2.77
N THR A 715 -20.72 8.07 -3.41
CA THR A 715 -19.41 8.73 -3.26
C THR A 715 -19.54 10.18 -2.82
N GLU A 716 -18.67 10.57 -1.89
CA GLU A 716 -18.46 11.93 -1.43
C GLU A 716 -17.72 12.82 -2.45
N PHE A 717 -17.08 12.23 -3.48
CA PHE A 717 -16.24 12.97 -4.43
C PHE A 717 -17.03 14.02 -5.20
N LEU A 718 -18.32 13.77 -5.43
CA LEU A 718 -19.24 14.74 -6.01
C LEU A 718 -19.24 16.05 -5.20
N GLY A 719 -19.34 15.99 -3.87
CA GLY A 719 -19.32 17.17 -3.02
C GLY A 719 -17.93 17.82 -2.91
N GLN A 720 -16.86 17.02 -2.90
CA GLN A 720 -15.49 17.56 -2.86
C GLN A 720 -15.15 18.31 -4.15
N LEU A 721 -15.46 17.72 -5.31
CA LEU A 721 -15.30 18.34 -6.62
C LEU A 721 -16.17 19.59 -6.74
N ALA A 722 -17.41 19.56 -6.24
CA ALA A 722 -18.27 20.74 -6.23
C ALA A 722 -17.64 21.91 -5.47
N THR A 723 -17.05 21.61 -4.31
CA THR A 723 -16.35 22.59 -3.47
C THR A 723 -15.13 23.15 -4.18
N ALA A 724 -14.35 22.28 -4.83
CA ALA A 724 -13.17 22.68 -5.58
C ALA A 724 -13.47 23.60 -6.78
N TYR A 725 -14.62 23.41 -7.44
CA TYR A 725 -15.04 24.22 -8.59
C TYR A 725 -15.94 25.43 -8.24
N ALA A 726 -16.24 25.68 -6.97
CA ALA A 726 -17.24 26.66 -6.56
C ALA A 726 -17.03 28.08 -7.13
N ASP A 727 -15.77 28.53 -7.20
CA ASP A 727 -15.34 29.83 -7.73
C ASP A 727 -14.92 29.78 -9.22
N LEU A 728 -14.54 28.60 -9.73
CA LEU A 728 -14.04 28.40 -11.09
C LEU A 728 -15.16 28.11 -12.11
N ASP A 729 -16.09 27.23 -11.75
CA ASP A 729 -17.29 26.92 -12.53
C ASP A 729 -18.48 26.66 -11.58
N PRO A 730 -19.20 27.72 -11.19
CA PRO A 730 -20.37 27.61 -10.33
C PRO A 730 -21.49 26.73 -10.92
N GLY A 731 -21.55 26.61 -12.26
CA GLY A 731 -22.57 25.80 -12.95
C GLY A 731 -22.30 24.30 -12.84
N LEU A 732 -21.03 23.90 -12.98
CA LEU A 732 -20.57 22.54 -12.70
C LEU A 732 -20.67 22.24 -11.19
N SER A 733 -20.20 23.15 -10.34
CA SER A 733 -20.30 23.03 -8.88
C SER A 733 -21.74 22.76 -8.43
N ALA A 734 -22.72 23.51 -8.93
CA ALA A 734 -24.12 23.30 -8.57
C ALA A 734 -24.67 21.94 -9.03
N ARG A 735 -24.29 21.46 -10.22
CA ARG A 735 -24.68 20.11 -10.71
C ARG A 735 -24.08 19.02 -9.81
N LEU A 736 -22.81 19.14 -9.45
CA LEU A 736 -22.13 18.21 -8.55
C LEU A 736 -22.74 18.20 -7.14
N MET A 737 -23.12 19.36 -6.59
CA MET A 737 -23.87 19.42 -5.33
C MET A 737 -25.24 18.76 -5.42
N GLY A 738 -25.95 18.91 -6.55
CA GLY A 738 -27.22 18.23 -6.79
C GLY A 738 -27.05 16.72 -6.86
N ALA A 739 -26.02 16.25 -7.57
CA ALA A 739 -25.63 14.84 -7.63
C ALA A 739 -25.31 14.28 -6.23
N TRP A 740 -24.52 15.01 -5.43
CA TRP A 740 -24.16 14.63 -4.07
C TRP A 740 -25.39 14.56 -3.14
N ARG A 741 -26.30 15.54 -3.22
CA ARG A 741 -27.56 15.56 -2.44
C ARG A 741 -28.50 14.41 -2.84
N GLN A 742 -28.68 14.15 -4.13
CA GLN A 742 -29.49 13.04 -4.64
C GLN A 742 -28.90 11.66 -4.30
N SER A 743 -27.59 11.59 -3.99
CA SER A 743 -26.90 10.40 -3.48
C SER A 743 -27.01 10.25 -1.96
N GLY A 744 -27.83 11.07 -1.29
CA GLY A 744 -28.05 11.01 0.16
C GLY A 744 -26.97 11.70 0.99
N ARG A 745 -26.23 12.66 0.42
CA ARG A 745 -25.21 13.47 1.13
C ARG A 745 -24.08 12.64 1.77
N PRO A 746 -23.44 11.73 1.02
CA PRO A 746 -22.43 10.86 1.60
C PRO A 746 -21.22 11.65 2.11
N HIS A 747 -20.76 11.27 3.30
CA HIS A 747 -19.45 11.61 3.83
C HIS A 747 -18.68 10.32 4.12
N SER A 748 -17.37 10.39 3.93
CA SER A 748 -16.41 9.39 4.38
C SER A 748 -15.40 10.02 5.33
N ASP A 749 -14.84 9.21 6.22
CA ASP A 749 -13.66 9.55 7.03
C ASP A 749 -12.54 8.52 6.88
N PHE A 750 -12.59 7.69 5.83
CA PHE A 750 -11.57 6.69 5.54
C PHE A 750 -10.21 7.35 5.26
N HIS A 751 -10.14 8.29 4.30
CA HIS A 751 -8.96 9.13 3.98
C HIS A 751 -9.05 10.52 4.63
N GLY A 752 -9.39 10.58 5.92
CA GLY A 752 -9.65 11.82 6.64
C GLY A 752 -11.05 12.40 6.38
N ALA A 753 -11.51 13.28 7.27
CA ALA A 753 -12.91 13.67 7.37
C ALA A 753 -13.38 14.55 6.21
N THR A 754 -14.31 14.05 5.40
CA THR A 754 -14.83 14.79 4.22
C THR A 754 -15.80 15.90 4.59
N ILE A 755 -16.29 15.96 5.83
CA ILE A 755 -17.01 17.13 6.36
C ILE A 755 -16.13 18.40 6.38
N LEU A 756 -14.80 18.24 6.39
CA LEU A 756 -13.84 19.34 6.25
C LEU A 756 -13.49 19.68 4.80
N LYS A 757 -14.02 18.92 3.82
CA LYS A 757 -13.65 18.98 2.40
C LYS A 757 -14.82 19.39 1.49
N ILE A 758 -16.03 19.48 2.04
CA ILE A 758 -17.27 19.73 1.32
C ILE A 758 -17.99 20.93 1.95
N ASP A 759 -18.14 22.02 1.19
CA ASP A 759 -18.96 23.16 1.60
C ASP A 759 -20.44 22.88 1.30
N GLU A 760 -21.16 22.37 2.30
CA GLU A 760 -22.58 22.06 2.18
C GLU A 760 -23.50 23.26 1.94
N ARG A 761 -23.00 24.50 2.09
CA ARG A 761 -23.77 25.73 1.85
C ARG A 761 -23.92 26.03 0.36
N LEU A 762 -23.10 25.41 -0.49
CA LEU A 762 -23.09 25.66 -1.92
C LEU A 762 -24.46 25.37 -2.58
N PRO A 763 -24.86 26.15 -3.59
CA PRO A 763 -26.11 25.92 -4.30
C PRO A 763 -26.09 24.56 -5.01
N ASP A 764 -27.24 23.90 -5.12
CA ASP A 764 -27.41 22.74 -6.00
C ASP A 764 -28.31 23.02 -7.19
N ARG A 765 -28.12 22.20 -8.21
CA ARG A 765 -28.98 22.10 -9.39
C ARG A 765 -29.08 20.64 -9.79
N ASP A 766 -30.20 20.25 -10.38
CA ASP A 766 -30.34 18.93 -11.00
C ASP A 766 -29.19 18.64 -11.99
N PRO A 767 -28.47 17.50 -11.86
CA PRO A 767 -27.39 17.14 -12.78
C PRO A 767 -27.80 17.05 -14.25
N ALA A 768 -29.08 16.73 -14.52
CA ALA A 768 -29.67 16.61 -15.86
C ALA A 768 -28.85 15.71 -16.80
N LEU A 769 -28.55 14.48 -16.37
CA LEU A 769 -27.68 13.56 -17.12
C LEU A 769 -28.38 12.94 -18.34
N ALA A 770 -27.59 12.69 -19.39
CA ALA A 770 -28.00 12.03 -20.63
C ALA A 770 -26.99 10.92 -20.99
N SER A 771 -27.14 10.30 -22.16
CA SER A 771 -26.15 9.33 -22.64
C SER A 771 -24.77 9.98 -22.81
N ALA A 772 -23.72 9.26 -22.40
CA ALA A 772 -22.33 9.73 -22.42
C ALA A 772 -21.36 8.58 -22.74
N HIS A 773 -20.16 8.94 -23.21
CA HIS A 773 -19.08 8.00 -23.47
C HIS A 773 -17.78 8.50 -22.85
N PHE A 774 -17.11 7.62 -22.11
CA PHE A 774 -15.82 7.87 -21.48
C PHE A 774 -14.83 6.87 -22.05
N GLU A 775 -14.10 7.31 -23.07
CA GLU A 775 -13.11 6.48 -23.75
C GLU A 775 -12.11 5.91 -22.75
N GLY A 776 -11.85 4.60 -22.85
CA GLY A 776 -11.04 3.86 -21.89
C GLY A 776 -11.81 3.20 -20.73
N TRP A 777 -13.10 3.48 -20.51
CA TRP A 777 -13.85 2.84 -19.40
C TRP A 777 -15.24 2.34 -19.80
N HIS A 778 -16.25 3.24 -19.92
CA HIS A 778 -17.63 2.84 -20.25
C HIS A 778 -18.36 3.83 -21.15
N SER A 779 -19.47 3.34 -21.69
CA SER A 779 -20.55 4.16 -22.23
C SER A 779 -21.79 4.04 -21.35
N VAL A 780 -22.55 5.11 -21.19
CA VAL A 780 -23.85 5.13 -20.53
C VAL A 780 -24.91 5.53 -21.55
N LEU A 781 -25.95 4.72 -21.69
CA LEU A 781 -27.11 4.99 -22.54
C LEU A 781 -28.27 5.33 -21.62
N ARG A 782 -28.71 6.60 -21.58
CA ARG A 782 -29.66 7.10 -20.58
C ARG A 782 -30.79 7.92 -21.18
N PHE A 783 -32.01 7.62 -20.73
CA PHE A 783 -33.23 8.34 -21.08
C PHE A 783 -34.12 8.56 -19.85
N GLY A 784 -34.91 9.64 -19.88
CA GLY A 784 -35.90 9.92 -18.83
C GLY A 784 -35.31 10.31 -17.47
N TRP A 785 -34.13 10.96 -17.42
CA TRP A 785 -33.50 11.39 -16.18
C TRP A 785 -34.46 12.11 -15.24
N GLY A 786 -34.48 11.70 -13.97
CA GLY A 786 -35.29 12.31 -12.92
C GLY A 786 -36.78 11.99 -13.01
N THR A 787 -37.19 11.13 -13.95
CA THR A 787 -38.58 10.67 -14.07
C THR A 787 -38.75 9.25 -13.51
N PRO A 788 -39.99 8.82 -13.19
CA PRO A 788 -40.26 7.42 -12.83
C PRO A 788 -39.89 6.40 -13.92
N ASN A 789 -39.70 6.85 -15.16
CA ASN A 789 -39.37 5.99 -16.31
C ASN A 789 -37.86 5.96 -16.63
N GLU A 790 -37.02 6.53 -15.76
CA GLU A 790 -35.58 6.64 -15.99
C GLU A 790 -34.97 5.27 -16.31
N THR A 791 -34.29 5.20 -17.46
CA THR A 791 -33.66 3.98 -17.97
C THR A 791 -32.21 4.28 -18.31
N ALA A 792 -31.31 3.43 -17.83
CA ALA A 792 -29.88 3.59 -18.00
C ALA A 792 -29.20 2.23 -18.21
N ALA A 793 -28.30 2.13 -19.19
CA ALA A 793 -27.42 0.99 -19.40
C ALA A 793 -25.96 1.43 -19.39
N TRP A 794 -25.14 0.86 -18.51
CA TRP A 794 -23.68 1.03 -18.49
C TRP A 794 -23.05 -0.13 -19.24
N PHE A 795 -22.22 0.17 -20.23
CA PHE A 795 -21.49 -0.82 -21.03
C PHE A 795 -19.98 -0.64 -20.79
N VAL A 796 -19.35 -1.61 -20.13
CA VAL A 796 -17.91 -1.62 -19.82
C VAL A 796 -17.13 -1.94 -21.09
N ASN A 797 -16.57 -0.91 -21.73
CA ASN A 797 -16.10 -1.03 -23.10
C ASN A 797 -14.75 -0.35 -23.40
N GLY A 798 -13.93 -0.11 -22.37
CA GLY A 798 -12.59 0.45 -22.53
C GLY A 798 -11.53 -0.20 -21.63
N GLY A 799 -10.26 0.00 -22.00
CA GLY A 799 -9.10 -0.72 -21.42
C GLY A 799 -8.26 0.07 -20.42
N TRP A 800 -8.65 1.31 -20.13
CA TRP A 800 -8.06 2.08 -19.03
C TRP A 800 -8.49 1.52 -17.67
N TYR A 801 -9.70 0.94 -17.60
CA TYR A 801 -10.19 0.19 -16.47
C TYR A 801 -9.34 -1.07 -16.20
N ARG A 802 -8.56 -1.04 -15.12
CA ARG A 802 -7.57 -2.10 -14.80
C ARG A 802 -7.32 -2.34 -13.32
N ASP A 803 -7.53 -1.35 -12.44
CA ASP A 803 -7.30 -1.52 -11.01
C ASP A 803 -8.54 -2.10 -10.34
N HIS A 804 -8.37 -3.25 -9.68
CA HIS A 804 -9.47 -4.04 -9.11
C HIS A 804 -10.58 -4.37 -10.13
N ALA A 805 -10.16 -4.68 -11.35
CA ALA A 805 -11.03 -5.12 -12.42
C ALA A 805 -11.27 -6.63 -12.35
N SER A 806 -12.54 -7.04 -12.46
CA SER A 806 -12.90 -8.45 -12.66
C SER A 806 -12.65 -8.85 -14.12
N ASN A 807 -12.99 -10.08 -14.47
CA ASN A 807 -13.01 -10.54 -15.86
C ASN A 807 -14.29 -10.07 -16.58
N ASP A 808 -14.62 -8.79 -16.46
CA ASP A 808 -15.91 -8.15 -16.75
C ASP A 808 -15.87 -7.19 -17.96
N LEU A 809 -14.76 -7.12 -18.70
CA LEU A 809 -14.72 -6.33 -19.93
C LEU A 809 -15.79 -6.80 -20.91
N GLY A 810 -16.63 -5.87 -21.35
CA GLY A 810 -17.81 -6.12 -22.18
C GLY A 810 -19.12 -6.25 -21.39
N GLU A 811 -19.08 -6.18 -20.07
CA GLU A 811 -20.26 -6.27 -19.21
C GLU A 811 -21.28 -5.15 -19.45
N VAL A 812 -22.55 -5.49 -19.20
CA VAL A 812 -23.66 -4.54 -19.17
C VAL A 812 -24.37 -4.56 -17.82
N VAL A 813 -24.61 -3.36 -17.26
CA VAL A 813 -25.47 -3.13 -16.09
C VAL A 813 -26.66 -2.29 -16.54
N ILE A 814 -27.88 -2.68 -16.16
CA ILE A 814 -29.12 -2.13 -16.71
C ILE A 814 -30.12 -1.82 -15.60
N TYR A 815 -30.58 -0.56 -15.60
CA TYR A 815 -31.79 -0.13 -14.91
C TYR A 815 -32.82 0.27 -15.95
N ALA A 816 -34.07 -0.16 -15.77
CA ALA A 816 -35.17 0.19 -16.64
C ALA A 816 -36.37 0.65 -15.82
N LEU A 817 -37.01 1.72 -16.27
CA LEU A 817 -38.19 2.29 -15.61
C LEU A 817 -37.98 2.51 -14.11
N GLY A 818 -36.80 2.99 -13.69
CA GLY A 818 -36.48 3.24 -12.28
C GLY A 818 -36.08 2.01 -11.45
N ALA A 819 -36.03 0.81 -12.02
CA ALA A 819 -35.71 -0.42 -11.28
C ALA A 819 -34.50 -1.18 -11.87
N PRO A 820 -33.74 -1.93 -11.04
CA PRO A 820 -32.72 -2.87 -11.50
C PRO A 820 -33.32 -3.94 -12.43
N LEU A 821 -32.68 -4.18 -13.57
CA LEU A 821 -33.03 -5.24 -14.52
C LEU A 821 -31.91 -6.29 -14.60
N SER A 822 -30.67 -5.82 -14.77
CA SER A 822 -29.46 -6.62 -14.84
C SER A 822 -28.36 -5.91 -14.07
N LEU A 823 -27.78 -6.56 -13.07
CA LEU A 823 -26.72 -5.98 -12.25
C LEU A 823 -25.51 -6.91 -12.27
N ASP A 824 -24.33 -6.34 -12.06
CA ASP A 824 -23.24 -7.08 -11.42
C ASP A 824 -23.50 -7.06 -9.90
N PHE A 825 -23.20 -8.15 -9.21
CA PHE A 825 -23.14 -8.10 -7.75
C PHE A 825 -21.93 -7.29 -7.30
N GLY A 826 -20.80 -7.38 -7.97
CA GLY A 826 -19.50 -6.96 -7.43
C GLY A 826 -19.17 -7.73 -6.14
N SER A 827 -17.88 -7.88 -5.82
CA SER A 827 -17.48 -8.39 -4.51
C SER A 827 -16.07 -7.95 -4.18
N MET A 828 -15.88 -7.22 -3.09
CA MET A 828 -14.56 -6.69 -2.75
C MET A 828 -13.57 -7.75 -2.29
N TYR A 829 -13.98 -8.62 -1.35
CA TYR A 829 -13.06 -9.56 -0.69
C TYR A 829 -13.68 -10.93 -0.42
N SER A 830 -15.00 -11.02 -0.24
CA SER A 830 -15.62 -12.28 0.11
C SER A 830 -17.07 -12.35 -0.40
N PRO A 831 -17.40 -13.33 -1.27
CA PRO A 831 -16.46 -14.24 -1.92
C PRO A 831 -15.65 -13.53 -3.02
N ILE A 832 -14.36 -13.85 -3.21
CA ILE A 832 -13.58 -13.34 -4.34
C ILE A 832 -14.18 -13.89 -5.65
N SER A 833 -14.76 -13.01 -6.48
CA SER A 833 -15.49 -13.36 -7.70
C SER A 833 -14.89 -12.75 -8.98
N PRO A 834 -13.65 -13.11 -9.35
CA PRO A 834 -12.94 -12.46 -10.46
C PRO A 834 -13.36 -13.00 -11.83
N GLY A 835 -14.08 -14.13 -11.89
CA GLY A 835 -14.29 -14.91 -13.10
C GLY A 835 -15.42 -14.41 -14.00
N GLY A 836 -15.19 -14.39 -15.32
CA GLY A 836 -16.13 -13.94 -16.34
C GLY A 836 -17.45 -14.71 -16.37
N PHE A 837 -17.50 -15.91 -15.78
CA PHE A 837 -18.64 -16.82 -15.86
C PHE A 837 -19.85 -16.42 -15.01
N VAL A 838 -19.71 -15.36 -14.20
CA VAL A 838 -20.77 -14.74 -13.40
C VAL A 838 -21.06 -13.28 -13.77
N HIS A 839 -20.47 -12.76 -14.85
CA HIS A 839 -20.72 -11.42 -15.36
C HIS A 839 -21.58 -11.46 -16.62
N SER A 840 -22.20 -10.33 -16.96
CA SER A 840 -23.04 -10.22 -18.17
C SER A 840 -22.19 -10.06 -19.44
N VAL A 841 -21.43 -11.09 -19.82
CA VAL A 841 -20.48 -11.10 -20.95
C VAL A 841 -20.80 -12.21 -21.97
N ALA A 842 -19.99 -12.37 -23.03
CA ALA A 842 -20.03 -13.55 -23.88
C ALA A 842 -18.66 -14.24 -23.88
N LEU A 843 -18.62 -15.57 -23.77
CA LEU A 843 -17.40 -16.37 -23.66
C LEU A 843 -17.39 -17.50 -24.69
N PRO A 844 -16.23 -17.89 -25.25
CA PRO A 844 -16.09 -19.17 -25.92
C PRO A 844 -16.37 -20.31 -24.92
N GLU A 845 -17.20 -21.30 -25.29
CA GLU A 845 -17.51 -22.46 -24.41
C GLU A 845 -16.22 -23.16 -23.96
N SER A 846 -15.27 -23.32 -24.90
CA SER A 846 -13.97 -23.94 -24.67
C SER A 846 -13.07 -23.19 -23.68
N ALA A 847 -13.33 -21.90 -23.43
CA ALA A 847 -12.50 -21.05 -22.58
C ALA A 847 -13.02 -20.96 -21.13
N ILE A 848 -14.25 -21.42 -20.84
CA ILE A 848 -14.85 -21.28 -19.49
C ILE A 848 -14.06 -22.06 -18.44
N GLY A 849 -13.58 -23.26 -18.78
CA GLY A 849 -12.88 -24.16 -17.85
C GLY A 849 -13.81 -25.12 -17.10
N ALA A 850 -15.12 -25.09 -17.36
CA ALA A 850 -16.12 -26.03 -16.85
C ALA A 850 -17.28 -26.19 -17.86
N ASP A 851 -18.21 -27.10 -17.56
CA ASP A 851 -19.47 -27.20 -18.31
C ASP A 851 -20.23 -25.87 -18.21
N TRP A 852 -20.65 -25.32 -19.35
CA TRP A 852 -21.39 -24.05 -19.41
C TRP A 852 -22.75 -24.11 -18.66
N ARG A 853 -23.27 -25.30 -18.34
CA ARG A 853 -24.48 -25.53 -17.51
C ARG A 853 -24.18 -25.72 -16.03
N GLN A 854 -22.93 -25.56 -15.58
CA GLN A 854 -22.60 -25.68 -14.15
C GLN A 854 -23.44 -24.71 -13.31
N ASN A 855 -24.09 -25.25 -12.27
CA ASN A 855 -24.96 -24.53 -11.34
C ASN A 855 -24.85 -25.10 -9.91
N PRO A 856 -24.49 -24.30 -8.89
CA PRO A 856 -24.06 -22.90 -9.01
C PRO A 856 -22.76 -22.81 -9.84
N PRO A 857 -22.53 -21.69 -10.54
CA PRO A 857 -21.25 -21.49 -11.22
C PRO A 857 -20.09 -21.42 -10.24
N ASP A 858 -18.93 -21.91 -10.67
CA ASP A 858 -17.67 -21.52 -10.04
C ASP A 858 -17.34 -20.07 -10.42
N ILE A 859 -17.43 -19.18 -9.44
CA ILE A 859 -17.24 -17.73 -9.55
C ILE A 859 -15.80 -17.31 -9.94
N ARG A 860 -14.85 -18.25 -9.96
CA ARG A 860 -13.45 -18.00 -10.36
C ARG A 860 -13.18 -18.32 -11.83
N LEU A 861 -14.13 -18.97 -12.52
CA LEU A 861 -13.98 -19.41 -13.90
C LEU A 861 -14.43 -18.35 -14.92
N GLY A 862 -13.99 -18.52 -16.16
CA GLY A 862 -14.22 -17.54 -17.22
C GLY A 862 -13.08 -16.52 -17.31
N PRO A 863 -12.29 -16.51 -18.41
CA PRO A 863 -11.15 -15.62 -18.57
C PRO A 863 -11.57 -14.18 -18.90
N ARG A 864 -10.66 -13.24 -18.66
CA ARG A 864 -10.81 -11.83 -19.06
C ARG A 864 -10.60 -11.67 -20.56
N TRP A 865 -11.48 -10.92 -21.21
CA TRP A 865 -11.21 -10.38 -22.54
C TRP A 865 -10.15 -9.29 -22.50
N GLY A 866 -9.37 -9.11 -23.57
CA GLY A 866 -8.35 -8.06 -23.68
C GLY A 866 -8.61 -7.13 -24.86
N ALA A 867 -7.70 -6.15 -25.03
CA ALA A 867 -7.67 -5.20 -26.13
C ALA A 867 -9.04 -4.58 -26.51
N PRO A 868 -9.79 -4.03 -25.54
CA PRO A 868 -11.07 -3.39 -25.83
C PRO A 868 -10.86 -2.19 -26.77
N ARG A 869 -11.76 -2.06 -27.75
CA ARG A 869 -11.79 -0.94 -28.68
C ARG A 869 -13.23 -0.51 -28.89
N THR A 870 -13.55 0.74 -28.54
CA THR A 870 -14.82 1.35 -28.95
C THR A 870 -14.82 1.53 -30.47
N VAL A 871 -15.84 0.97 -31.11
CA VAL A 871 -16.07 1.05 -32.56
C VAL A 871 -16.95 2.25 -32.88
N GLU A 872 -18.02 2.45 -32.10
CA GLU A 872 -18.96 3.54 -32.27
C GLU A 872 -19.63 3.90 -30.94
N PHE A 873 -19.92 5.17 -30.75
CA PHE A 873 -20.90 5.66 -29.78
C PHE A 873 -21.76 6.72 -30.45
N LYS A 874 -23.09 6.60 -30.32
CA LYS A 874 -24.02 7.58 -30.87
C LYS A 874 -25.19 7.78 -29.91
N SER A 875 -25.55 9.05 -29.73
CA SER A 875 -26.65 9.49 -28.88
C SER A 875 -27.57 10.43 -29.69
N LEU A 876 -28.85 10.07 -29.78
CA LEU A 876 -29.92 10.81 -30.42
C LEU A 876 -31.05 11.05 -29.41
N GLU A 877 -32.04 11.86 -29.77
CA GLU A 877 -33.14 12.26 -28.87
C GLU A 877 -33.91 11.07 -28.27
N ARG A 878 -34.17 10.03 -29.06
CA ARG A 878 -34.95 8.86 -28.64
C ARG A 878 -34.19 7.53 -28.71
N GLU A 879 -32.91 7.54 -29.07
CA GLU A 879 -32.11 6.32 -29.08
C GLU A 879 -30.62 6.60 -28.90
N ALA A 880 -29.91 5.68 -28.27
CA ALA A 880 -28.46 5.74 -28.14
C ALA A 880 -27.89 4.32 -28.22
N TRP A 881 -26.69 4.18 -28.78
CA TRP A 881 -25.99 2.91 -28.83
C TRP A 881 -24.48 3.06 -28.71
N SER A 882 -23.84 1.97 -28.31
CA SER A 882 -22.40 1.83 -28.33
C SER A 882 -22.00 0.44 -28.81
N THR A 883 -20.99 0.40 -29.66
CA THR A 883 -20.39 -0.83 -30.18
C THR A 883 -18.93 -0.88 -29.77
N ALA A 884 -18.46 -2.03 -29.28
CA ALA A 884 -17.05 -2.25 -28.97
C ALA A 884 -16.62 -3.67 -29.31
N SER A 885 -15.32 -3.84 -29.58
CA SER A 885 -14.69 -5.12 -29.86
C SER A 885 -13.65 -5.48 -28.80
N PHE A 886 -13.49 -6.78 -28.56
CA PHE A 886 -12.60 -7.38 -27.58
C PHE A 886 -11.86 -8.57 -28.21
N ALA A 887 -10.70 -8.94 -27.67
CA ALA A 887 -9.88 -10.04 -28.18
C ALA A 887 -9.29 -10.91 -27.06
N MET A 888 -9.14 -12.20 -27.33
CA MET A 888 -8.54 -13.16 -26.40
C MET A 888 -7.90 -14.32 -27.19
N GLY A 889 -6.57 -14.33 -27.26
CA GLY A 889 -5.87 -15.26 -28.16
C GLY A 889 -6.32 -15.08 -29.61
N GLY A 890 -6.70 -16.17 -30.27
CA GLY A 890 -7.30 -16.15 -31.62
C GLY A 890 -8.77 -15.69 -31.66
N ASN A 891 -9.44 -15.57 -30.52
CA ASN A 891 -10.87 -15.24 -30.44
C ASN A 891 -11.12 -13.74 -30.52
N ARG A 892 -12.24 -13.36 -31.13
CA ARG A 892 -12.73 -11.97 -31.17
C ARG A 892 -14.20 -11.91 -30.78
N TRP A 893 -14.57 -10.84 -30.12
CA TRP A 893 -15.95 -10.55 -29.76
C TRP A 893 -16.28 -9.10 -30.08
N THR A 894 -17.41 -8.85 -30.73
CA THR A 894 -17.99 -7.51 -30.85
C THR A 894 -19.36 -7.48 -30.18
N ARG A 895 -19.58 -6.48 -29.33
CA ARG A 895 -20.87 -6.22 -28.67
C ARG A 895 -21.41 -4.86 -29.10
N THR A 896 -22.70 -4.81 -29.41
CA THR A 896 -23.47 -3.56 -29.51
C THR A 896 -24.55 -3.54 -28.45
N VAL A 897 -24.61 -2.46 -27.68
CA VAL A 897 -25.68 -2.19 -26.70
C VAL A 897 -26.45 -0.96 -27.18
N LYS A 898 -27.78 -1.05 -27.20
CA LYS A 898 -28.65 0.03 -27.67
C LYS A 898 -29.85 0.20 -26.74
N VAL A 899 -30.24 1.44 -26.48
CA VAL A 899 -31.50 1.81 -25.81
C VAL A 899 -32.29 2.71 -26.74
N ALA A 900 -33.55 2.39 -27.00
CA ALA A 900 -34.46 3.20 -27.81
C ALA A 900 -35.81 3.41 -27.11
N MET A 901 -36.34 4.63 -27.16
CA MET A 901 -37.60 5.02 -26.55
C MET A 901 -38.71 5.00 -27.60
N LEU A 902 -39.49 3.92 -27.68
CA LEU A 902 -40.65 3.86 -28.59
C LEU A 902 -41.78 4.79 -28.13
N ARG A 903 -41.89 4.96 -26.81
CA ARG A 903 -42.68 5.99 -26.10
C ARG A 903 -41.91 6.37 -24.83
N ASP A 904 -42.33 7.42 -24.14
CA ASP A 904 -41.60 7.93 -22.96
C ASP A 904 -41.68 6.98 -21.74
N ASP A 905 -42.59 6.02 -21.79
CA ASP A 905 -42.79 4.93 -20.82
C ASP A 905 -42.41 3.55 -21.36
N LEU A 906 -41.87 3.48 -22.58
CA LEU A 906 -41.58 2.24 -23.29
C LEU A 906 -40.16 2.24 -23.86
N PRO A 907 -39.14 2.11 -22.99
CA PRO A 907 -37.78 1.84 -23.42
C PRO A 907 -37.68 0.42 -23.99
N VAL A 908 -36.85 0.24 -25.01
CA VAL A 908 -36.48 -1.06 -25.58
C VAL A 908 -34.96 -1.14 -25.60
N ILE A 909 -34.42 -2.20 -25.04
CA ILE A 909 -32.98 -2.38 -24.87
C ILE A 909 -32.53 -3.56 -25.75
N GLY A 910 -31.52 -3.36 -26.58
CA GLY A 910 -30.94 -4.41 -27.42
C GLY A 910 -29.49 -4.67 -27.07
N ILE A 911 -29.12 -5.95 -27.04
CA ILE A 911 -27.73 -6.40 -26.97
C ILE A 911 -27.50 -7.35 -28.14
N ARG A 912 -26.45 -7.08 -28.91
CA ARG A 912 -26.02 -7.92 -30.02
C ARG A 912 -24.55 -8.28 -29.85
N ASP A 913 -24.28 -9.58 -29.80
CA ASP A 913 -22.94 -10.15 -29.74
C ASP A 913 -22.59 -10.91 -31.00
N GLU A 914 -21.37 -10.71 -31.47
CA GLU A 914 -20.74 -11.47 -32.53
C GLU A 914 -19.38 -12.00 -32.02
N LEU A 915 -19.36 -13.30 -31.70
CA LEU A 915 -18.17 -14.07 -31.34
C LEU A 915 -17.63 -14.77 -32.59
N ALA A 916 -16.36 -14.50 -32.90
CA ALA A 916 -15.54 -15.31 -33.78
C ALA A 916 -14.60 -16.13 -32.90
N VAL A 917 -14.90 -17.41 -32.73
CA VAL A 917 -14.15 -18.34 -31.89
C VAL A 917 -13.23 -19.18 -32.76
N GLU A 918 -12.00 -19.40 -32.30
CA GLU A 918 -11.02 -20.24 -32.97
C GLU A 918 -11.56 -21.68 -33.11
N GLY A 919 -11.45 -22.25 -34.31
CA GLY A 919 -11.96 -23.58 -34.62
C GLY A 919 -13.49 -23.69 -34.68
N ASP A 920 -14.21 -22.57 -34.82
CA ASP A 920 -15.68 -22.51 -34.93
C ASP A 920 -16.43 -23.14 -33.74
N ALA A 921 -15.81 -23.17 -32.56
CA ALA A 921 -16.45 -23.70 -31.35
C ALA A 921 -17.61 -22.80 -30.88
N PRO A 922 -18.61 -23.36 -30.16
CA PRO A 922 -19.75 -22.58 -29.67
C PRO A 922 -19.33 -21.43 -28.73
N GLY A 923 -20.06 -20.33 -28.82
CA GLY A 923 -20.05 -19.27 -27.81
C GLY A 923 -21.16 -19.46 -26.78
N VAL A 924 -21.01 -18.81 -25.63
CA VAL A 924 -22.00 -18.73 -24.56
C VAL A 924 -22.22 -17.26 -24.22
N PHE A 925 -23.42 -16.76 -24.46
CA PHE A 925 -23.89 -15.46 -23.97
C PHE A 925 -24.35 -15.60 -22.52
N LEU A 926 -23.99 -14.65 -21.65
CA LEU A 926 -24.41 -14.58 -20.26
C LEU A 926 -25.05 -13.22 -19.97
N LEU A 927 -26.16 -13.23 -19.24
CA LEU A 927 -26.83 -12.04 -18.73
C LEU A 927 -27.37 -12.29 -17.33
N ASN A 928 -26.90 -11.51 -16.37
CA ASN A 928 -27.41 -11.51 -15.00
C ASN A 928 -28.77 -10.82 -14.95
N LEU A 929 -29.69 -11.34 -14.15
CA LEU A 929 -31.08 -10.87 -14.11
C LEU A 929 -31.54 -10.65 -12.68
N MET A 930 -32.24 -9.54 -12.44
CA MET A 930 -32.92 -9.26 -11.17
C MET A 930 -34.34 -9.83 -11.19
N ALA A 931 -34.44 -11.15 -11.39
CA ALA A 931 -35.69 -11.89 -11.59
C ALA A 931 -35.98 -12.89 -10.46
N ASP A 932 -37.27 -13.14 -10.24
CA ASP A 932 -37.79 -14.17 -9.34
C ASP A 932 -38.69 -15.15 -10.10
N GLY A 933 -38.79 -16.37 -9.57
CA GLY A 933 -39.76 -17.37 -10.04
C GLY A 933 -39.39 -18.04 -11.37
N GLU A 934 -40.41 -18.52 -12.08
CA GLU A 934 -40.24 -19.26 -13.33
C GLU A 934 -40.20 -18.33 -14.55
N VAL A 935 -39.43 -18.70 -15.57
CA VAL A 935 -39.36 -18.01 -16.85
C VAL A 935 -40.42 -18.58 -17.78
N ALA A 936 -41.34 -17.73 -18.25
CA ALA A 936 -42.38 -18.13 -19.19
C ALA A 936 -41.79 -18.29 -20.60
N THR A 937 -41.96 -19.47 -21.20
CA THR A 937 -41.54 -19.75 -22.58
C THR A 937 -42.71 -20.30 -23.40
N ALA A 938 -42.58 -20.35 -24.73
CA ALA A 938 -43.56 -21.00 -25.60
C ALA A 938 -43.76 -22.49 -25.26
N GLY A 939 -42.73 -23.15 -24.72
CA GLY A 939 -42.75 -24.55 -24.29
C GLY A 939 -43.12 -24.75 -22.82
N GLY A 940 -43.74 -23.75 -22.16
CA GLY A 940 -44.09 -23.76 -20.74
C GLY A 940 -43.07 -23.05 -19.85
N ALA A 941 -43.34 -23.03 -18.55
CA ALA A 941 -42.48 -22.38 -17.57
C ALA A 941 -41.14 -23.13 -17.39
N ARG A 942 -40.06 -22.42 -17.07
CA ARG A 942 -38.70 -22.94 -16.84
C ARG A 942 -38.13 -22.42 -15.53
N ARG A 943 -37.38 -23.25 -14.82
CA ARG A 943 -36.75 -22.96 -13.52
C ARG A 943 -35.23 -22.90 -13.66
N VAL A 944 -34.58 -22.34 -12.63
CA VAL A 944 -33.14 -22.49 -12.45
C VAL A 944 -32.76 -23.97 -12.48
N GLY A 945 -31.74 -24.31 -13.25
CA GLY A 945 -31.31 -25.69 -13.53
C GLY A 945 -31.91 -26.29 -14.81
N ASP A 946 -32.91 -25.65 -15.43
CA ASP A 946 -33.50 -26.16 -16.67
C ASP A 946 -32.68 -25.73 -17.90
N ALA A 947 -32.39 -26.69 -18.77
CA ALA A 947 -31.97 -26.45 -20.14
C ALA A 947 -33.17 -26.57 -21.09
N PHE A 948 -33.25 -25.70 -22.10
CA PHE A 948 -34.32 -25.76 -23.09
C PHE A 948 -33.89 -25.21 -24.46
N PRO A 949 -34.36 -25.82 -25.56
CA PRO A 949 -34.04 -25.36 -26.91
C PRO A 949 -34.87 -24.13 -27.27
N LEU A 950 -34.26 -23.20 -28.01
CA LEU A 950 -34.92 -22.09 -28.67
C LEU A 950 -34.77 -22.26 -30.19
N PRO A 951 -35.87 -22.30 -30.97
CA PRO A 951 -35.80 -22.43 -32.41
C PRO A 951 -35.18 -21.18 -33.05
N ALA A 952 -34.72 -21.33 -34.30
CA ALA A 952 -34.38 -20.19 -35.13
C ALA A 952 -35.60 -19.26 -35.31
N GLY A 953 -35.34 -17.95 -35.42
CA GLY A 953 -36.36 -16.90 -35.44
C GLY A 953 -36.39 -16.12 -34.12
N VAL A 954 -37.59 -15.70 -33.73
CA VAL A 954 -37.82 -14.88 -32.52
C VAL A 954 -38.46 -15.76 -31.44
N SER A 955 -37.78 -15.89 -30.30
CA SER A 955 -38.28 -16.60 -29.11
C SER A 955 -38.49 -15.64 -27.95
N ARG A 956 -39.70 -15.62 -27.36
CA ARG A 956 -40.04 -14.78 -26.20
C ARG A 956 -39.82 -15.52 -24.89
N LEU A 957 -39.09 -14.90 -23.96
CA LEU A 957 -38.90 -15.31 -22.58
C LEU A 957 -39.51 -14.24 -21.65
N GLY A 958 -40.54 -14.61 -20.88
CA GLY A 958 -41.18 -13.70 -19.93
C GLY A 958 -40.60 -13.86 -18.54
N PHE A 959 -40.11 -12.77 -17.96
CA PHE A 959 -39.51 -12.73 -16.63
C PHE A 959 -40.37 -11.92 -15.67
N THR A 960 -40.47 -12.42 -14.43
CA THR A 960 -41.02 -11.68 -13.29
C THR A 960 -39.86 -11.07 -12.53
N GLY A 961 -39.80 -9.74 -12.43
CA GLY A 961 -38.70 -9.09 -11.72
C GLY A 961 -38.82 -9.21 -10.21
N GLN A 962 -37.73 -8.95 -9.49
CA GLN A 962 -37.76 -8.87 -8.04
C GLN A 962 -38.68 -7.75 -7.55
N ARG A 963 -39.20 -7.91 -6.32
CA ARG A 963 -40.08 -6.93 -5.69
C ARG A 963 -39.27 -5.90 -4.91
N PHE A 964 -39.48 -4.62 -5.21
CA PHE A 964 -38.82 -3.50 -4.53
C PHE A 964 -39.84 -2.53 -3.94
N GLU A 965 -40.01 -2.51 -2.62
CA GLU A 965 -41.09 -1.75 -1.94
C GLU A 965 -41.04 -0.24 -2.18
N ARG A 966 -39.85 0.35 -2.43
CA ARG A 966 -39.72 1.79 -2.69
C ARG A 966 -39.98 2.18 -4.15
N HIS A 967 -40.15 1.20 -5.04
CA HIS A 967 -40.49 1.46 -6.44
C HIS A 967 -42.00 1.71 -6.59
N ALA A 968 -42.41 2.65 -7.45
CA ALA A 968 -43.81 3.04 -7.60
C ALA A 968 -44.75 1.86 -7.95
N SER A 969 -44.30 0.95 -8.81
CA SER A 969 -44.99 -0.30 -9.18
C SER A 969 -44.50 -1.52 -8.40
N GLN A 970 -43.71 -1.33 -7.34
CA GLN A 970 -43.04 -2.41 -6.59
C GLN A 970 -42.03 -3.24 -7.42
N GLY A 971 -41.54 -2.71 -8.53
CA GLY A 971 -40.54 -3.32 -9.42
C GLY A 971 -40.95 -3.27 -10.89
N ILE A 972 -40.29 -4.07 -11.72
CA ILE A 972 -40.58 -4.24 -13.15
C ILE A 972 -40.75 -5.71 -13.48
N ASP A 973 -41.48 -6.00 -14.55
CA ASP A 973 -41.42 -7.29 -15.25
C ASP A 973 -40.92 -7.02 -16.68
N TRP A 974 -40.48 -8.03 -17.42
CA TRP A 974 -40.03 -7.81 -18.79
C TRP A 974 -40.20 -9.03 -19.67
N ASP A 975 -40.25 -8.77 -20.98
CA ASP A 975 -40.10 -9.78 -22.00
C ASP A 975 -38.72 -9.63 -22.64
N LEU A 976 -37.99 -10.75 -22.75
CA LEU A 976 -36.72 -10.83 -23.47
C LEU A 976 -36.93 -11.68 -24.71
N TYR A 977 -36.68 -11.09 -25.87
CA TYR A 977 -36.79 -11.74 -27.16
C TYR A 977 -35.40 -12.16 -27.62
N VAL A 978 -35.17 -13.46 -27.74
CA VAL A 978 -33.96 -14.01 -28.36
C VAL A 978 -34.21 -14.09 -29.86
N VAL A 979 -33.38 -13.41 -30.65
CA VAL A 979 -33.42 -13.39 -32.11
C VAL A 979 -32.21 -14.18 -32.62
N ALA A 980 -32.46 -15.35 -33.19
CA ALA A 980 -31.39 -16.26 -33.60
C ALA A 980 -31.60 -16.74 -35.04
N GLY A 981 -30.54 -16.70 -35.86
CA GLY A 981 -30.56 -17.24 -37.22
C GLY A 981 -30.51 -18.78 -37.28
N ALA A 982 -30.13 -19.42 -36.18
CA ALA A 982 -30.08 -20.87 -35.99
C ALA A 982 -30.61 -21.23 -34.59
N PRO A 983 -30.98 -22.49 -34.32
CA PRO A 983 -31.37 -22.91 -32.98
C PRO A 983 -30.27 -22.63 -31.96
N VAL A 984 -30.65 -22.14 -30.78
CA VAL A 984 -29.76 -21.92 -29.63
C VAL A 984 -30.25 -22.70 -28.43
N GLU A 985 -29.34 -23.11 -27.56
CA GLU A 985 -29.69 -23.78 -26.31
C GLU A 985 -29.66 -22.77 -25.16
N ALA A 986 -30.74 -22.68 -24.39
CA ALA A 986 -30.82 -21.81 -23.22
C ALA A 986 -30.66 -22.61 -21.93
N PHE A 987 -30.06 -21.99 -20.92
CA PHE A 987 -29.94 -22.54 -19.57
C PHE A 987 -30.10 -21.42 -18.53
N LEU A 988 -30.75 -21.73 -17.42
CA LEU A 988 -30.90 -20.81 -16.29
C LEU A 988 -30.01 -21.26 -15.14
N ALA A 989 -28.90 -20.56 -14.93
CA ALA A 989 -28.07 -20.73 -13.73
C ALA A 989 -28.48 -19.74 -12.65
N GLN A 990 -27.94 -19.89 -11.45
CA GLN A 990 -28.09 -18.92 -10.36
C GLN A 990 -26.83 -18.93 -9.49
N TRP A 991 -26.46 -17.76 -9.01
CA TRP A 991 -25.49 -17.65 -7.92
C TRP A 991 -26.01 -16.77 -6.80
N GLU A 992 -25.45 -16.97 -5.62
CA GLU A 992 -25.86 -16.33 -4.36
C GLU A 992 -24.65 -15.65 -3.74
N HIS A 993 -24.82 -14.38 -3.33
CA HIS A 993 -23.78 -13.64 -2.64
C HIS A 993 -23.90 -13.87 -1.12
N ALA A 994 -23.03 -14.73 -0.57
CA ALA A 994 -23.13 -15.20 0.82
C ALA A 994 -23.14 -14.06 1.86
N ASN A 995 -22.38 -12.98 1.65
CA ASN A 995 -22.31 -11.85 2.60
C ASN A 995 -23.47 -10.86 2.50
N ARG A 996 -24.48 -11.12 1.65
CA ARG A 996 -25.60 -10.20 1.41
C ARG A 996 -26.96 -10.79 1.79
N GLY A 997 -26.98 -11.55 2.88
CA GLY A 997 -28.19 -12.21 3.36
C GLY A 997 -28.79 -13.19 2.33
N GLY A 998 -27.95 -13.72 1.43
CA GLY A 998 -28.35 -14.66 0.39
C GLY A 998 -29.09 -14.02 -0.80
N GLU A 999 -28.76 -12.79 -1.18
CA GLU A 999 -29.25 -12.19 -2.44
C GLU A 999 -28.86 -13.08 -3.63
N ARG A 1000 -29.84 -13.36 -4.50
CA ARG A 1000 -29.73 -14.31 -5.62
C ARG A 1000 -29.95 -13.61 -6.95
N GLN A 1001 -29.15 -13.99 -7.94
CA GLN A 1001 -29.31 -13.56 -9.31
C GLN A 1001 -29.34 -14.77 -10.25
N PRO A 1002 -30.45 -14.99 -10.96
CA PRO A 1002 -30.47 -15.84 -12.13
C PRO A 1002 -29.53 -15.31 -13.22
N ILE A 1003 -28.88 -16.24 -13.92
CA ILE A 1003 -28.05 -15.97 -15.10
C ILE A 1003 -28.68 -16.68 -16.28
N LEU A 1004 -29.13 -15.92 -17.29
CA LEU A 1004 -29.53 -16.48 -18.57
C LEU A 1004 -28.28 -16.80 -19.38
N ARG A 1005 -28.11 -18.07 -19.75
CA ARG A 1005 -27.05 -18.53 -20.64
C ARG A 1005 -27.63 -18.99 -21.97
N LEU A 1006 -27.08 -18.50 -23.08
CA LEU A 1006 -27.44 -18.96 -24.42
C LEU A 1006 -26.20 -19.51 -25.12
N LYS A 1007 -26.25 -20.78 -25.53
CA LYS A 1007 -25.19 -21.43 -26.31
C LYS A 1007 -25.57 -21.51 -27.79
N GLY A 1008 -24.63 -21.14 -28.66
CA GLY A 1008 -24.83 -21.16 -30.11
C GLY A 1008 -23.58 -20.84 -30.92
N ALA A 1009 -23.74 -20.65 -32.24
CA ALA A 1009 -22.66 -20.41 -33.20
C ALA A 1009 -22.04 -18.99 -33.13
N GLY A 1010 -22.02 -18.36 -31.95
CA GLY A 1010 -21.33 -17.10 -31.70
C GLY A 1010 -22.12 -15.82 -32.01
N ARG A 1011 -23.27 -15.87 -32.69
CA ARG A 1011 -24.15 -14.70 -32.88
C ARG A 1011 -25.33 -14.75 -31.92
N PHE A 1012 -25.43 -13.76 -31.04
CA PHE A 1012 -26.53 -13.63 -30.08
C PHE A 1012 -27.18 -12.25 -30.23
N GLN A 1013 -28.50 -12.21 -30.33
CA GLN A 1013 -29.23 -10.96 -30.29
C GLN A 1013 -30.40 -11.08 -29.33
N VAL A 1014 -30.46 -10.17 -28.37
CA VAL A 1014 -31.55 -10.08 -27.40
C VAL A 1014 -32.17 -8.68 -27.44
N VAL A 1015 -33.50 -8.63 -27.39
CA VAL A 1015 -34.29 -7.39 -27.27
C VAL A 1015 -35.14 -7.49 -26.01
N ILE A 1016 -34.98 -6.54 -25.10
CA ILE A 1016 -35.62 -6.52 -23.78
C ILE A 1016 -36.67 -5.41 -23.75
N VAL A 1017 -37.88 -5.77 -23.37
CA VAL A 1017 -39.04 -4.89 -23.29
C VAL A 1017 -39.56 -4.89 -21.84
N PRO A 1018 -39.09 -3.95 -21.00
CA PRO A 1018 -39.54 -3.80 -19.63
C PRO A 1018 -40.94 -3.19 -19.55
N ARG A 1019 -41.61 -3.45 -18.44
CA ARG A 1019 -42.91 -2.87 -18.07
C ARG A 1019 -43.02 -2.75 -16.55
N ALA A 1020 -43.91 -1.88 -16.09
CA ALA A 1020 -44.27 -1.84 -14.68
C ALA A 1020 -44.70 -3.24 -14.19
N LYS A 1021 -44.28 -3.62 -13.00
CA LYS A 1021 -44.59 -4.94 -12.44
C LYS A 1021 -46.10 -5.18 -12.36
N GLY A 1022 -46.55 -6.34 -12.80
CA GLY A 1022 -47.96 -6.72 -12.89
C GLY A 1022 -48.75 -6.05 -14.03
N ALA A 1023 -48.15 -5.14 -14.79
CA ALA A 1023 -48.79 -4.57 -15.97
C ALA A 1023 -48.88 -5.61 -17.10
N PRO A 1024 -49.91 -5.51 -17.97
CA PRO A 1024 -50.00 -6.35 -19.16
C PRO A 1024 -48.76 -6.15 -20.05
N ALA A 1025 -48.39 -7.19 -20.80
CA ALA A 1025 -47.31 -7.08 -21.78
C ALA A 1025 -47.63 -5.97 -22.79
N PRO A 1026 -46.71 -5.03 -23.05
CA PRO A 1026 -46.95 -3.95 -24.00
C PRO A 1026 -47.08 -4.52 -25.42
N GLU A 1027 -47.88 -3.85 -26.26
CA GLU A 1027 -48.02 -4.19 -27.68
C GLU A 1027 -46.75 -3.81 -28.46
N VAL A 1028 -45.69 -4.61 -28.27
CA VAL A 1028 -44.42 -4.49 -28.99
C VAL A 1028 -44.26 -5.67 -29.91
N ARG A 1029 -44.13 -5.40 -31.21
CA ARG A 1029 -43.81 -6.40 -32.22
C ARG A 1029 -42.29 -6.41 -32.45
N VAL A 1030 -41.66 -7.54 -32.13
CA VAL A 1030 -40.23 -7.79 -32.38
C VAL A 1030 -40.11 -8.74 -33.58
N GLU A 1031 -39.38 -8.32 -34.60
CA GLU A 1031 -39.17 -9.08 -35.82
C GLU A 1031 -37.68 -9.25 -36.12
N ALA A 1032 -37.32 -10.43 -36.63
CA ALA A 1032 -36.00 -10.64 -37.22
C ALA A 1032 -35.92 -9.87 -38.55
N THR A 1033 -34.81 -9.17 -38.77
CA THR A 1033 -34.53 -8.43 -40.01
C THR A 1033 -33.15 -8.81 -40.53
N ASP A 1034 -32.84 -8.47 -41.78
CA ASP A 1034 -31.53 -8.75 -42.36
C ASP A 1034 -30.42 -8.11 -41.50
N GLY A 1035 -29.67 -8.99 -40.84
CA GLY A 1035 -28.57 -8.64 -39.95
C GLY A 1035 -29.00 -7.98 -38.64
N GLY A 1036 -30.20 -8.20 -38.10
CA GLY A 1036 -30.61 -7.64 -36.80
C GLY A 1036 -32.04 -7.93 -36.38
N ALA A 1037 -32.62 -7.05 -35.56
CA ALA A 1037 -34.01 -7.10 -35.13
C ALA A 1037 -34.66 -5.72 -35.22
N THR A 1038 -35.98 -5.67 -35.40
CA THR A 1038 -36.74 -4.42 -35.29
C THR A 1038 -37.83 -4.58 -34.23
N ALA A 1039 -37.89 -3.63 -33.30
CA ALA A 1039 -38.99 -3.53 -32.34
C ALA A 1039 -39.88 -2.35 -32.74
N SER A 1040 -41.20 -2.58 -32.77
CA SER A 1040 -42.18 -1.57 -33.17
C SER A 1040 -43.38 -1.53 -32.25
N ALA A 1041 -43.85 -0.32 -31.94
CA ALA A 1041 -45.05 -0.07 -31.14
C ALA A 1041 -45.66 1.28 -31.55
N GLY A 1042 -46.98 1.35 -31.73
CA GLY A 1042 -47.69 2.61 -31.99
C GLY A 1042 -47.20 3.39 -33.22
N GLY A 1043 -46.69 2.71 -34.25
CA GLY A 1043 -46.14 3.35 -35.47
C GLY A 1043 -44.68 3.83 -35.36
N VAL A 1044 -44.05 3.70 -34.19
CA VAL A 1044 -42.62 3.97 -33.98
C VAL A 1044 -41.85 2.65 -34.06
N SER A 1045 -40.70 2.64 -34.74
CA SER A 1045 -39.85 1.45 -34.88
C SER A 1045 -38.39 1.79 -34.57
N ALA A 1046 -37.69 0.87 -33.92
CA ALA A 1046 -36.26 0.94 -33.66
C ALA A 1046 -35.57 -0.34 -34.14
N ARG A 1047 -34.47 -0.17 -34.90
CA ARG A 1047 -33.62 -1.28 -35.37
C ARG A 1047 -32.50 -1.54 -34.37
N PHE A 1048 -32.23 -2.81 -34.10
CA PHE A 1048 -31.23 -3.32 -33.16
C PHE A 1048 -30.27 -4.28 -33.84
#